data_AF-A0A8H6YT13-F1
#
_entry.id   AF-A0A8H6YT13-F1
#
_cell.length_a   1.000
_cell.length_b   1.000
_cell.length_c   1.000
_cell.angle_alpha   90.00
_cell.angle_beta   90.00
_cell.angle_gamma   90.00
#
_symmetry.space_group_name_H-M   'P 1'
#
loop_
_entity.id
_entity.type
_entity.pdbx_description
1 polymer ?
#
loop_
_entity_poly.entity_id
_entity_poly.type
_entity_poly.pdbx_seq_one_letter_code
_entity_poly.pdbx_strand_id
1 'polypeptide(L)'
;MPENFRERADLTKIIKSILDSYPLGNGILRELLQNSDDASATTQTFILDLRTHPSSSLVDEDLVECQGPALLAINDTLFSDPDWKAISTLHGSSKTADENKIGKFGIGVRSCYHLTDNPHFLSGRKLVIFDPHERFSSSPGGVRMDIIAEGSMYRDQLSAFDRSLSPDATGFYDGTVVRLPLRTIGQAAKSTIKPTAVNPSDIETLFDDFVERELSVVMLFLKHIRHICLKVISANGQERFVGSAKIPVAEKHAFSRTTGAQQRDFECTISVTLPNATTPIRQVWRILHAVRSTDETSRVISRQLGYDVGSKLADDKLFSHVALAFPVQPSVSKLDGRLFTLLPLPIHTKFPVHLHAILALTQDRQSLRNIEEIGTGSESRERLLVTWNRAIFDEFLPTTWAALLHTLVKQNEIVDIWSAWPTDVMNEYWRLILPNLMKRVLDLDLPVFPVFLNANVHVSLSSAFLCSESDDVAVLEALAKVGLVIVKIPQHLHNALPFAINSLWLDPKRASDALKSRISRLVAATEKDKDHILRYLVLAPGSVALVKELPLVPLVNGSRISLSDPSQKYVLVTKAESKIFGDSDCNGSLISLSDMPSDVAAVFCAASMPNVARLNRIHVQNYINTIFGAFNPADDEITSDEALSKVEWLTRFWSWMSESTWEDKRGLLQLVNHFHLLPTTRGTLRKMKSRVLLPISGPNAKITMTAWHILGIGFLHHTVVPYASAFQSFTVAANDIPFLISSISSQNISSLDSDPQSALLIQEHLLDSMGAGPFQLDSRNHHTFLQLPIFPTRVAISDPRGGRKSSRRQVGAASGTLIYMRVDDSCPVPIVRDQNTFFDVLPRSGALGTLINPTGMKKALDELGVLEMAIDQLAAQPEPVLDALLTRIIHRLSDLSESARRKLQDVPFVPVFGQTNRIPPSQVIDPRSKLASLYEGEPGKLPGGRCGTEPYLSLLISHGFFKREMTGEIVTERITYLATQWPAADYPRIFDKARKFLVLLDESWPNIQPALSITWNLAKPWMPIRKDSSLATPLTSRDKEGRPFLFDLVLFPVDGRIHNTALRRFLGWDSIATHILHDQLQRALNHTRHRPIRLHTLITEFSRRALSDKELESLKDIVSNRPWIPIRDEPPEIAETRHALLVSPIEPSWAI
;
A
#
# COMPACT_ATOMS: atom_id res chain seq x y z
N MET A 1 109.74 -21.84 32.86
CA MET A 1 108.71 -22.85 32.49
C MET A 1 107.53 -22.12 31.86
N PRO A 2 106.64 -22.78 31.11
CA PRO A 2 105.37 -22.16 30.70
C PRO A 2 104.56 -21.76 31.94
N GLU A 3 103.95 -20.58 31.94
CA GLU A 3 103.04 -20.16 33.00
C GLU A 3 101.62 -20.70 32.76
N ASN A 4 100.88 -20.93 33.85
CA ASN A 4 99.55 -21.52 33.80
C ASN A 4 98.48 -20.46 33.47
N PHE A 5 98.41 -20.07 32.20
CA PHE A 5 97.45 -19.10 31.69
C PHE A 5 96.08 -19.75 31.46
N ARG A 6 95.03 -19.21 32.10
CA ARG A 6 93.64 -19.64 31.93
C ARG A 6 92.69 -18.46 32.06
N GLU A 7 91.56 -18.55 31.37
CA GLU A 7 90.43 -17.63 31.55
C GLU A 7 89.88 -17.70 32.98
N ARG A 8 89.28 -16.60 33.45
CA ARG A 8 88.65 -16.51 34.78
C ARG A 8 87.24 -15.96 34.64
N ALA A 9 86.29 -16.64 35.27
CA ALA A 9 84.91 -16.18 35.37
C ALA A 9 84.74 -15.25 36.58
N ASP A 10 84.06 -14.12 36.38
CA ASP A 10 83.67 -13.19 37.44
C ASP A 10 82.22 -13.46 37.83
N LEU A 11 82.00 -13.85 39.09
CA LEU A 11 80.70 -14.20 39.64
C LEU A 11 79.68 -13.07 39.50
N THR A 12 80.09 -11.84 39.82
CA THR A 12 79.21 -10.67 39.79
C THR A 12 78.81 -10.30 38.36
N LYS A 13 79.73 -10.44 37.39
CA LYS A 13 79.44 -10.24 35.97
C LYS A 13 78.53 -11.33 35.39
N ILE A 14 78.67 -12.59 35.84
CA ILE A 14 77.75 -13.68 35.44
C ILE A 14 76.34 -13.41 35.97
N ILE A 15 76.20 -13.08 37.25
CA ILE A 15 74.90 -12.74 37.83
C ILE A 15 74.30 -11.53 37.09
N LYS A 16 75.09 -10.47 36.87
CA LYS A 16 74.65 -9.30 36.09
C LYS A 16 74.15 -9.70 34.69
N SER A 17 74.89 -10.53 33.95
CA SER A 17 74.47 -10.96 32.60
C SER A 17 73.14 -11.72 32.60
N ILE A 18 72.80 -12.42 33.69
CA ILE A 18 71.49 -13.07 33.87
C ILE A 18 70.41 -12.00 34.15
N LEU A 19 70.69 -11.01 35.00
CA LEU A 19 69.75 -9.92 35.32
C LEU A 19 69.49 -8.99 34.12
N ASP A 20 70.52 -8.65 33.35
CA ASP A 20 70.41 -7.82 32.14
C ASP A 20 69.57 -8.53 31.05
N SER A 21 69.44 -9.86 31.12
CA SER A 21 68.61 -10.70 30.24
C SER A 21 67.19 -10.95 30.77
N TYR A 22 66.83 -10.44 31.96
CA TYR A 22 65.56 -10.74 32.63
C TYR A 22 65.07 -9.52 33.43
N PRO A 23 64.17 -8.67 32.91
CA PRO A 23 63.77 -7.44 33.60
C PRO A 23 63.03 -7.68 34.93
N LEU A 24 63.23 -6.78 35.89
CA LEU A 24 62.53 -6.79 37.17
C LEU A 24 61.02 -6.51 36.99
N GLY A 25 60.20 -7.38 37.57
CA GLY A 25 58.74 -7.29 37.66
C GLY A 25 58.19 -8.56 38.31
N ASN A 26 56.92 -8.90 38.07
CA ASN A 26 56.24 -10.09 38.63
C ASN A 26 56.96 -11.44 38.37
N GLY A 27 57.94 -11.47 37.45
CA GLY A 27 58.88 -12.58 37.31
C GLY A 27 59.49 -13.07 38.62
N ILE A 28 59.89 -12.17 39.53
CA ILE A 28 60.50 -12.60 40.81
C ILE A 28 59.51 -13.34 41.72
N LEU A 29 58.25 -12.89 41.81
CA LEU A 29 57.22 -13.59 42.57
C LEU A 29 56.88 -14.94 41.94
N ARG A 30 56.86 -15.02 40.60
CA ARG A 30 56.69 -16.28 39.86
C ARG A 30 57.82 -17.27 40.11
N GLU A 31 59.08 -16.85 40.04
CA GLU A 31 60.22 -17.75 40.32
C GLU A 31 60.24 -18.21 41.79
N LEU A 32 59.88 -17.34 42.74
CA LEU A 32 59.73 -17.72 44.16
C LEU A 32 58.54 -18.67 44.37
N LEU A 33 57.39 -18.45 43.72
CA LEU A 33 56.26 -19.38 43.70
C LEU A 33 56.63 -20.73 43.10
N GLN A 34 57.40 -20.75 42.02
CA GLN A 34 57.87 -22.00 41.39
C GLN A 34 58.79 -22.76 42.34
N ASN A 35 59.73 -22.09 43.00
CA ASN A 35 60.61 -22.74 43.98
C ASN A 35 59.80 -23.37 45.13
N SER A 36 58.73 -22.72 45.59
CA SER A 36 57.84 -23.26 46.64
C SER A 36 56.96 -24.41 46.13
N ASP A 37 56.42 -24.35 44.90
CA ASP A 37 55.65 -25.47 44.30
C ASP A 37 56.56 -26.68 44.00
N ASP A 38 57.77 -26.45 43.49
CA ASP A 38 58.83 -27.45 43.25
C ASP A 38 59.33 -28.08 44.57
N ALA A 39 59.22 -27.36 45.70
CA ALA A 39 59.45 -27.85 47.07
C ALA A 39 58.22 -28.55 47.70
N SER A 40 57.10 -28.65 46.97
CA SER A 40 55.81 -29.20 47.43
C SER A 40 55.06 -28.41 48.52
N ALA A 41 55.34 -27.11 48.66
CA ALA A 41 54.64 -26.24 49.60
C ALA A 41 53.15 -26.06 49.25
N THR A 42 52.30 -25.88 50.26
CA THR A 42 50.87 -25.63 50.06
C THR A 42 50.53 -24.13 50.16
N THR A 43 51.42 -23.33 50.74
CA THR A 43 51.27 -21.91 50.99
C THR A 43 52.46 -21.10 50.50
N GLN A 44 52.19 -19.88 50.03
CA GLN A 44 53.21 -18.85 49.81
C GLN A 44 52.70 -17.53 50.38
N THR A 45 53.40 -16.99 51.38
CA THR A 45 53.16 -15.63 51.86
C THR A 45 54.29 -14.72 51.35
N PHE A 46 53.93 -13.59 50.76
CA PHE A 46 54.85 -12.50 50.42
C PHE A 46 54.61 -11.33 51.38
N ILE A 47 55.68 -10.81 51.97
CA ILE A 47 55.60 -9.68 52.90
C ILE A 47 56.65 -8.64 52.51
N LEU A 48 56.22 -7.42 52.19
CA LEU A 48 57.13 -6.27 52.18
C LEU A 48 57.27 -5.76 53.61
N ASP A 49 58.43 -5.95 54.23
CA ASP A 49 58.72 -5.45 55.57
C ASP A 49 59.45 -4.10 55.46
N LEU A 50 58.85 -3.04 56.01
CA LEU A 50 59.38 -1.67 55.98
C LEU A 50 60.10 -1.28 57.29
N ARG A 51 60.28 -2.23 58.22
CA ARG A 51 61.02 -1.99 59.46
C ARG A 51 62.53 -1.86 59.20
N THR A 52 63.19 -1.07 60.04
CA THR A 52 64.65 -1.09 60.20
C THR A 52 64.95 -1.78 61.53
N HIS A 53 65.88 -2.73 61.48
CA HIS A 53 66.29 -3.56 62.60
C HIS A 53 67.59 -3.05 63.25
N PRO A 54 67.89 -3.44 64.50
CA PRO A 54 69.20 -3.22 65.11
C PRO A 54 70.34 -3.84 64.29
N SER A 55 71.59 -3.40 64.54
CA SER A 55 72.75 -3.77 63.71
C SER A 55 74.07 -3.90 64.49
N SER A 56 74.03 -4.16 65.79
CA SER A 56 75.23 -4.23 66.65
C SER A 56 75.78 -5.65 66.85
N SER A 57 74.99 -6.68 66.56
CA SER A 57 75.35 -8.10 66.65
C SER A 57 74.98 -8.83 65.35
N LEU A 58 75.77 -8.52 64.30
CA LEU A 58 75.66 -9.11 62.96
C LEU A 58 76.76 -10.15 62.71
N VAL A 59 76.55 -11.04 61.74
CA VAL A 59 77.54 -12.08 61.36
C VAL A 59 78.72 -11.52 60.57
N ASP A 60 78.56 -10.35 59.95
CA ASP A 60 79.61 -9.53 59.34
C ASP A 60 79.16 -8.05 59.32
N GLU A 61 80.10 -7.10 59.27
CA GLU A 61 79.79 -5.66 59.30
C GLU A 61 79.18 -5.15 57.98
N ASP A 62 79.47 -5.75 56.81
CA ASP A 62 78.91 -5.29 55.52
C ASP A 62 77.37 -5.52 55.44
N LEU A 63 76.80 -6.27 56.39
CA LEU A 63 75.36 -6.52 56.54
C LEU A 63 74.59 -5.42 57.30
N VAL A 64 75.23 -4.34 57.78
CA VAL A 64 74.52 -3.22 58.43
C VAL A 64 73.46 -2.61 57.50
N GLU A 65 73.75 -2.45 56.21
CA GLU A 65 72.79 -1.94 55.22
C GLU A 65 71.64 -2.94 54.93
N CYS A 66 71.80 -4.23 55.26
CA CYS A 66 70.79 -5.29 55.07
C CYS A 66 69.73 -5.38 56.19
N GLN A 67 69.87 -4.59 57.25
CA GLN A 67 68.90 -4.51 58.36
C GLN A 67 67.72 -3.55 58.08
N GLY A 68 67.70 -2.88 56.93
CA GLY A 68 66.58 -2.07 56.47
C GLY A 68 65.40 -2.87 55.89
N PRO A 69 64.52 -2.21 55.10
CA PRO A 69 63.37 -2.84 54.44
C PRO A 69 63.73 -4.05 53.58
N ALA A 70 62.82 -5.03 53.48
CA ALA A 70 63.05 -6.28 52.76
C ALA A 70 61.77 -6.86 52.15
N LEU A 71 61.91 -7.59 51.03
CA LEU A 71 60.89 -8.54 50.59
C LEU A 71 61.13 -9.90 51.28
N LEU A 72 60.13 -10.42 51.98
CA LEU A 72 60.10 -11.76 52.54
C LEU A 72 59.21 -12.66 51.68
N ALA A 73 59.68 -13.86 51.36
CA ALA A 73 58.89 -14.93 50.78
C ALA A 73 58.92 -16.15 51.73
N ILE A 74 57.77 -16.52 52.26
CA ILE A 74 57.61 -17.52 53.33
C ILE A 74 56.76 -18.69 52.82
N ASN A 75 57.21 -19.93 53.02
CA ASN A 75 56.47 -21.15 52.68
C ASN A 75 56.52 -22.20 53.82
N ASP A 76 55.59 -23.16 53.76
CA ASP A 76 55.36 -24.25 54.72
C ASP A 76 56.22 -25.50 54.47
N THR A 77 57.43 -25.36 53.90
CA THR A 77 58.32 -26.50 53.61
C THR A 77 59.76 -26.26 54.03
N LEU A 78 60.45 -27.34 54.41
CA LEU A 78 61.87 -27.33 54.79
C LEU A 78 62.77 -27.64 53.59
N PHE A 79 63.87 -26.90 53.43
CA PHE A 79 64.88 -27.18 52.40
C PHE A 79 65.62 -28.50 52.70
N SER A 80 65.56 -29.45 51.75
CA SER A 80 66.33 -30.68 51.81
C SER A 80 67.82 -30.43 51.52
N ASP A 81 68.73 -31.33 51.92
CA ASP A 81 70.15 -31.18 51.60
C ASP A 81 70.46 -31.13 50.09
N PRO A 82 69.72 -31.83 49.20
CA PRO A 82 69.73 -31.55 47.76
C PRO A 82 69.39 -30.10 47.37
N ASP A 83 68.43 -29.45 48.02
CA ASP A 83 68.04 -28.06 47.73
C ASP A 83 69.11 -27.07 48.20
N TRP A 84 69.64 -27.28 49.41
CA TRP A 84 70.80 -26.53 49.93
C TRP A 84 72.00 -26.62 48.98
N LYS A 85 72.25 -27.80 48.40
CA LYS A 85 73.30 -28.01 47.40
C LYS A 85 72.97 -27.37 46.05
N ALA A 86 71.71 -27.35 45.64
CA ALA A 86 71.29 -26.72 44.39
C ALA A 86 71.51 -25.19 44.43
N ILE A 87 71.02 -24.50 45.47
CA ILE A 87 71.11 -23.04 45.57
C ILE A 87 72.55 -22.53 45.65
N SER A 88 73.49 -23.32 46.17
CA SER A 88 74.91 -22.96 46.24
C SER A 88 75.64 -23.05 44.89
N THR A 89 74.97 -23.48 43.81
CA THR A 89 75.58 -23.64 42.48
C THR A 89 74.98 -22.69 41.45
N LEU A 90 75.82 -22.19 40.54
CA LEU A 90 75.40 -21.24 39.49
C LEU A 90 74.60 -21.91 38.37
N HIS A 91 75.09 -23.06 37.90
CA HIS A 91 74.54 -23.80 36.77
C HIS A 91 74.12 -25.24 37.14
N GLY A 92 74.05 -25.55 38.44
CA GLY A 92 73.75 -26.89 38.93
C GLY A 92 72.25 -27.17 38.98
N SER A 93 71.58 -27.11 37.83
CA SER A 93 70.39 -27.94 37.66
C SER A 93 70.82 -29.39 37.82
N SER A 94 70.17 -30.12 38.72
CA SER A 94 70.59 -31.48 39.05
C SER A 94 70.41 -32.38 37.82
N LYS A 95 71.49 -33.04 37.36
CA LYS A 95 71.40 -34.01 36.24
C LYS A 95 70.59 -35.28 36.58
N THR A 96 70.20 -35.45 37.84
CA THR A 96 69.16 -36.40 38.25
C THR A 96 67.81 -35.98 37.70
N ALA A 97 67.08 -36.92 37.11
CA ALA A 97 65.84 -36.69 36.35
C ALA A 97 64.60 -36.39 37.23
N ASP A 98 64.72 -35.44 38.16
CA ASP A 98 63.58 -34.94 38.92
C ASP A 98 62.69 -34.07 38.01
N GLU A 99 61.60 -34.65 37.55
CA GLU A 99 60.59 -33.99 36.71
C GLU A 99 59.75 -32.96 37.48
N ASN A 100 59.83 -32.95 38.82
CA ASN A 100 59.11 -31.96 39.60
C ASN A 100 59.79 -30.59 39.62
N LYS A 101 61.08 -30.52 39.25
CA LYS A 101 61.85 -29.27 39.30
C LYS A 101 62.06 -28.68 37.91
N ILE A 102 61.35 -27.60 37.59
CA ILE A 102 61.25 -27.03 36.22
C ILE A 102 62.45 -26.15 35.85
N GLY A 103 63.21 -25.64 36.84
CA GLY A 103 64.36 -24.76 36.63
C GLY A 103 65.52 -25.37 35.85
N LYS A 104 65.49 -25.34 34.51
CA LYS A 104 66.58 -25.82 33.64
C LYS A 104 67.92 -25.10 33.84
N PHE A 105 67.90 -23.83 34.24
CA PHE A 105 69.06 -22.92 34.18
C PHE A 105 69.47 -22.27 35.52
N GLY A 106 68.82 -22.58 36.64
CA GLY A 106 69.14 -21.97 37.96
C GLY A 106 68.80 -20.48 38.12
N ILE A 107 68.22 -19.85 37.09
CA ILE A 107 67.93 -18.40 37.01
C ILE A 107 67.01 -17.92 38.14
N GLY A 108 66.05 -18.73 38.59
CA GLY A 108 65.02 -18.31 39.56
C GLY A 108 65.58 -17.74 40.86
N VAL A 109 66.56 -18.41 41.48
CA VAL A 109 67.26 -17.88 42.67
C VAL A 109 68.10 -16.64 42.33
N ARG A 110 68.67 -16.56 41.11
CA ARG A 110 69.46 -15.41 40.69
C ARG A 110 68.61 -14.15 40.45
N SER A 111 67.33 -14.28 40.10
CA SER A 111 66.39 -13.14 40.01
C SER A 111 66.26 -12.35 41.33
N CYS A 112 66.55 -12.97 42.48
CA CYS A 112 66.61 -12.29 43.77
C CYS A 112 67.64 -11.13 43.78
N TYR A 113 68.70 -11.23 42.98
CA TYR A 113 69.72 -10.18 42.88
C TYR A 113 69.24 -8.89 42.16
N HIS A 114 68.03 -8.86 41.60
CA HIS A 114 67.42 -7.58 41.24
C HIS A 114 67.17 -6.70 42.47
N LEU A 115 66.79 -7.31 43.59
CA LEU A 115 66.35 -6.61 44.81
C LEU A 115 67.50 -6.37 45.79
N THR A 116 68.41 -7.33 45.92
CA THR A 116 69.45 -7.35 46.97
C THR A 116 70.80 -7.78 46.41
N ASP A 117 71.91 -7.46 47.08
CA ASP A 117 73.19 -8.13 46.82
C ASP A 117 73.40 -9.33 47.75
N ASN A 118 72.72 -9.39 48.91
CA ASN A 118 72.89 -10.42 49.93
C ASN A 118 71.55 -11.09 50.26
N PRO A 119 71.08 -12.07 49.45
CA PRO A 119 69.85 -12.80 49.72
C PRO A 119 70.04 -13.79 50.89
N HIS A 120 69.12 -13.76 51.85
CA HIS A 120 69.13 -14.62 53.03
C HIS A 120 68.11 -15.77 52.88
N PHE A 121 68.50 -16.98 53.26
CA PHE A 121 67.68 -18.19 53.24
C PHE A 121 67.70 -18.85 54.63
N LEU A 122 66.58 -18.77 55.34
CA LEU A 122 66.37 -19.45 56.63
C LEU A 122 65.43 -20.66 56.41
N SER A 123 65.86 -21.86 56.78
CA SER A 123 64.96 -23.02 56.86
C SER A 123 65.42 -24.03 57.91
N GLY A 124 64.50 -24.50 58.75
CA GLY A 124 64.80 -25.30 59.92
C GLY A 124 65.70 -24.54 60.88
N ARG A 125 66.90 -25.08 61.10
CA ARG A 125 67.96 -24.49 61.93
C ARG A 125 69.08 -23.78 61.14
N LYS A 126 69.00 -23.77 59.81
CA LYS A 126 70.06 -23.27 58.92
C LYS A 126 69.68 -21.88 58.39
N LEU A 127 70.50 -20.87 58.66
CA LEU A 127 70.49 -19.59 57.94
C LEU A 127 71.69 -19.56 56.98
N VAL A 128 71.46 -19.20 55.72
CA VAL A 128 72.49 -18.98 54.70
C VAL A 128 72.35 -17.57 54.15
N ILE A 129 73.44 -16.82 54.12
CA ILE A 129 73.53 -15.47 53.57
C ILE A 129 74.59 -15.50 52.47
N PHE A 130 74.20 -15.24 51.23
CA PHE A 130 75.15 -15.17 50.12
C PHE A 130 75.85 -13.81 50.05
N ASP A 131 77.11 -13.81 49.64
CA ASP A 131 77.89 -12.62 49.32
C ASP A 131 78.68 -12.82 48.03
N PRO A 132 78.04 -12.66 46.85
CA PRO A 132 78.72 -12.82 45.57
C PRO A 132 79.78 -11.73 45.28
N HIS A 133 79.90 -10.72 46.14
CA HIS A 133 80.91 -9.66 46.04
C HIS A 133 82.20 -9.97 46.82
N GLU A 134 82.24 -11.07 47.58
CA GLU A 134 83.42 -11.53 48.34
C GLU A 134 83.99 -10.45 49.30
N ARG A 135 83.10 -9.68 49.95
CA ARG A 135 83.42 -8.61 50.90
C ARG A 135 83.45 -9.06 52.36
N PHE A 136 82.67 -10.09 52.74
CA PHE A 136 82.59 -10.54 54.13
C PHE A 136 83.98 -10.89 54.68
N SER A 137 84.35 -10.22 55.77
CA SER A 137 85.68 -10.24 56.39
C SER A 137 86.19 -11.65 56.70
N SER A 138 85.28 -12.52 57.15
CA SER A 138 85.57 -13.84 57.73
C SER A 138 85.00 -14.99 56.91
N SER A 139 84.23 -14.73 55.84
CA SER A 139 83.64 -15.74 54.97
C SER A 139 83.32 -15.19 53.57
N PRO A 140 84.34 -14.88 52.74
CA PRO A 140 84.14 -14.41 51.37
C PRO A 140 83.29 -15.40 50.54
N GLY A 141 82.27 -14.89 49.85
CA GLY A 141 81.29 -15.69 49.10
C GLY A 141 79.96 -15.89 49.84
N GLY A 142 79.95 -15.77 51.17
CA GLY A 142 78.76 -15.90 52.02
C GLY A 142 78.99 -16.77 53.25
N VAL A 143 78.07 -16.67 54.21
CA VAL A 143 78.12 -17.35 55.51
C VAL A 143 76.92 -18.29 55.69
N ARG A 144 77.15 -19.38 56.43
CA ARG A 144 76.10 -20.31 56.88
C ARG A 144 76.19 -20.47 58.40
N MET A 145 75.06 -20.26 59.06
CA MET A 145 74.90 -20.20 60.51
C MET A 145 73.86 -21.24 60.97
N ASP A 146 74.12 -21.90 62.10
CA ASP A 146 73.15 -22.70 62.84
C ASP A 146 72.47 -21.83 63.90
N ILE A 147 71.23 -21.44 63.64
CA ILE A 147 70.54 -20.42 64.45
C ILE A 147 70.17 -20.91 65.87
N ILE A 148 70.34 -22.20 66.18
CA ILE A 148 70.21 -22.76 67.53
C ILE A 148 71.54 -22.65 68.29
N ALA A 149 72.67 -22.94 67.63
CA ALA A 149 74.00 -22.92 68.26
C ALA A 149 74.61 -21.51 68.35
N GLU A 150 74.34 -20.66 67.37
CA GLU A 150 75.01 -19.35 67.19
C GLU A 150 74.06 -18.16 67.40
N GLY A 151 72.73 -18.40 67.45
CA GLY A 151 71.71 -17.35 67.46
C GLY A 151 71.80 -16.34 68.60
N SER A 152 72.32 -16.76 69.77
CA SER A 152 72.53 -15.86 70.91
C SER A 152 73.69 -14.88 70.71
N MET A 153 74.61 -15.14 69.78
CA MET A 153 75.74 -14.25 69.45
C MET A 153 75.33 -13.17 68.46
N TYR A 154 74.41 -13.50 67.54
CA TYR A 154 74.01 -12.67 66.40
C TYR A 154 72.52 -12.29 66.46
N ARG A 155 72.06 -11.77 67.61
CA ARG A 155 70.64 -11.53 67.87
C ARG A 155 70.03 -10.50 66.91
N ASP A 156 70.78 -9.44 66.60
CA ASP A 156 70.30 -8.40 65.69
C ASP A 156 70.12 -8.95 64.27
N GLN A 157 71.04 -9.82 63.82
CA GLN A 157 70.94 -10.55 62.56
C GLN A 157 69.68 -11.40 62.44
N LEU A 158 69.20 -11.95 63.57
CA LEU A 158 67.98 -12.76 63.63
C LEU A 158 66.70 -11.94 63.82
N SER A 159 66.77 -10.73 64.39
CA SER A 159 65.60 -9.84 64.53
C SER A 159 64.92 -9.55 63.18
N ALA A 160 65.71 -9.53 62.11
CA ALA A 160 65.28 -9.49 60.71
C ALA A 160 64.25 -10.57 60.31
N PHE A 161 64.04 -11.59 61.16
CA PHE A 161 63.16 -12.75 60.99
C PHE A 161 62.11 -12.91 62.11
N ASP A 162 61.89 -11.91 62.99
CA ASP A 162 60.93 -11.94 64.12
C ASP A 162 59.48 -12.34 63.76
N ARG A 163 59.12 -12.29 62.47
CA ARG A 163 57.79 -12.71 61.96
C ARG A 163 57.69 -14.20 61.64
N SER A 164 58.80 -14.92 61.74
CA SER A 164 58.95 -16.34 61.47
C SER A 164 59.59 -17.06 62.66
N LEU A 165 60.63 -16.47 63.25
CA LEU A 165 61.17 -16.86 64.55
C LEU A 165 60.40 -16.10 65.65
N SER A 166 59.58 -16.80 66.43
CA SER A 166 59.00 -16.21 67.65
C SER A 166 60.08 -16.04 68.74
N PRO A 167 59.98 -15.03 69.63
CA PRO A 167 60.96 -14.84 70.70
C PRO A 167 61.13 -16.06 71.62
N ASP A 168 60.06 -16.84 71.81
CA ASP A 168 60.03 -18.06 72.62
C ASP A 168 60.39 -19.34 71.84
N ALA A 169 60.73 -19.24 70.54
CA ALA A 169 61.02 -20.40 69.71
C ALA A 169 62.37 -21.03 70.06
N THR A 170 62.47 -22.36 69.91
CA THR A 170 63.69 -23.16 70.21
C THR A 170 64.80 -23.00 69.15
N GLY A 171 64.89 -21.84 68.50
CA GLY A 171 65.77 -21.56 67.36
C GLY A 171 65.50 -22.42 66.12
N PHE A 172 64.35 -23.08 66.00
CA PHE A 172 63.99 -23.86 64.82
C PHE A 172 62.79 -23.22 64.10
N TYR A 173 62.89 -23.04 62.78
CA TYR A 173 61.80 -22.58 61.93
C TYR A 173 61.23 -23.70 61.06
N ASP A 174 59.97 -24.08 61.32
CA ASP A 174 59.27 -25.12 60.57
C ASP A 174 58.70 -24.58 59.25
N GLY A 175 59.59 -24.37 58.28
CA GLY A 175 59.29 -23.79 56.96
C GLY A 175 60.53 -23.21 56.29
N THR A 176 60.31 -22.34 55.30
CA THR A 176 61.39 -21.56 54.67
C THR A 176 61.04 -20.07 54.60
N VAL A 177 62.00 -19.21 54.94
CA VAL A 177 61.98 -17.77 54.68
C VAL A 177 63.12 -17.42 53.72
N VAL A 178 62.78 -16.85 52.57
CA VAL A 178 63.71 -16.09 51.73
C VAL A 178 63.55 -14.62 52.09
N ARG A 179 64.54 -14.01 52.72
CA ARG A 179 64.57 -12.56 53.01
C ARG A 179 65.50 -11.87 52.01
N LEU A 180 64.99 -10.86 51.32
CA LEU A 180 65.68 -10.07 50.32
C LEU A 180 65.74 -8.60 50.78
N PRO A 181 66.79 -8.18 51.52
CA PRO A 181 66.97 -6.79 51.93
C PRO A 181 67.08 -5.87 50.70
N LEU A 182 66.26 -4.83 50.62
CA LEU A 182 66.20 -3.97 49.44
C LEU A 182 67.49 -3.15 49.33
N ARG A 183 68.17 -3.25 48.17
CA ARG A 183 69.47 -2.63 47.93
C ARG A 183 69.40 -1.12 48.16
N THR A 184 70.18 -0.63 49.11
CA THR A 184 70.28 0.79 49.44
C THR A 184 71.00 1.58 48.34
N ILE A 185 70.97 2.92 48.43
CA ILE A 185 71.81 3.80 47.59
C ILE A 185 73.31 3.54 47.86
N GLY A 186 73.70 3.25 49.11
CA GLY A 186 75.08 2.95 49.49
C GLY A 186 75.60 1.64 48.90
N GLN A 187 74.79 0.58 48.94
CA GLN A 187 75.08 -0.71 48.30
C GLN A 187 75.09 -0.58 46.77
N ALA A 188 74.12 0.13 46.18
CA ALA A 188 74.03 0.34 44.73
C ALA A 188 75.27 1.05 44.15
N ALA A 189 75.83 2.03 44.86
CA ALA A 189 77.07 2.69 44.45
C ALA A 189 78.30 1.76 44.45
N LYS A 190 78.26 0.66 45.21
CA LYS A 190 79.32 -0.36 45.34
C LYS A 190 79.06 -1.63 44.51
N SER A 191 77.84 -1.85 44.02
CA SER A 191 77.41 -3.12 43.43
C SER A 191 77.83 -3.27 41.97
N THR A 192 78.76 -4.19 41.70
CA THR A 192 79.09 -4.65 40.35
C THR A 192 77.99 -5.51 39.71
N ILE A 193 76.99 -5.95 40.48
CA ILE A 193 75.85 -6.73 39.98
C ILE A 193 74.79 -5.79 39.39
N LYS A 194 74.32 -4.81 40.16
CA LYS A 194 73.25 -3.90 39.72
C LYS A 194 73.41 -2.51 40.37
N PRO A 195 73.77 -1.46 39.61
CA PRO A 195 74.08 -0.13 40.14
C PRO A 195 72.83 0.72 40.41
N THR A 196 71.73 0.10 40.85
CA THR A 196 70.45 0.77 41.17
C THR A 196 69.89 0.25 42.48
N ALA A 197 69.54 1.19 43.35
CA ALA A 197 68.78 0.93 44.57
C ALA A 197 67.36 0.47 44.23
N VAL A 198 66.66 -0.10 45.21
CA VAL A 198 65.25 -0.48 45.08
C VAL A 198 64.43 0.22 46.14
N ASN A 199 63.40 0.97 45.72
CA ASN A 199 62.52 1.66 46.65
C ASN A 199 61.40 0.71 47.09
N PRO A 200 60.89 0.80 48.33
CA PRO A 200 59.78 -0.05 48.75
C PRO A 200 58.50 0.16 47.94
N SER A 201 58.27 1.38 47.42
CA SER A 201 57.19 1.71 46.46
C SER A 201 57.20 0.82 45.21
N ASP A 202 58.38 0.41 44.76
CA ASP A 202 58.56 -0.40 43.57
C ASP A 202 58.07 -1.84 43.83
N ILE A 203 58.14 -2.29 45.09
CA ILE A 203 57.63 -3.58 45.56
C ILE A 203 56.12 -3.51 45.87
N GLU A 204 55.61 -2.40 46.41
CA GLU A 204 54.16 -2.20 46.55
C GLU A 204 53.47 -2.20 45.18
N THR A 205 54.03 -1.48 44.20
CA THR A 205 53.53 -1.48 42.81
C THR A 205 53.54 -2.89 42.20
N LEU A 206 54.58 -3.67 42.45
CA LEU A 206 54.71 -5.06 41.99
C LEU A 206 53.67 -5.98 42.66
N PHE A 207 53.35 -5.76 43.93
CA PHE A 207 52.27 -6.48 44.61
C PHE A 207 50.90 -6.14 44.03
N ASP A 208 50.61 -4.87 43.77
CA ASP A 208 49.34 -4.42 43.20
C ASP A 208 49.16 -4.95 41.75
N ASP A 209 50.21 -4.87 40.91
CA ASP A 209 50.25 -5.48 39.56
C ASP A 209 50.01 -6.99 39.60
N PHE A 210 50.56 -7.70 40.59
CA PHE A 210 50.37 -9.15 40.77
C PHE A 210 48.94 -9.49 41.22
N VAL A 211 48.38 -8.72 42.16
CA VAL A 211 47.01 -8.85 42.65
C VAL A 211 45.99 -8.61 41.52
N GLU A 212 46.20 -7.57 40.70
CA GLU A 212 45.32 -7.25 39.56
C GLU A 212 45.41 -8.31 38.44
N ARG A 213 46.62 -8.69 38.02
CA ARG A 213 46.84 -9.33 36.70
C ARG A 213 47.17 -10.82 36.72
N GLU A 214 47.55 -11.39 37.86
CA GLU A 214 47.99 -12.79 37.95
C GLU A 214 47.36 -13.58 39.10
N LEU A 215 47.10 -12.97 40.27
CA LEU A 215 46.66 -13.67 41.49
C LEU A 215 45.38 -14.54 41.32
N SER A 216 44.48 -14.15 40.42
CA SER A 216 43.24 -14.87 40.09
C SER A 216 43.45 -16.14 39.23
N VAL A 217 44.62 -16.32 38.62
CA VAL A 217 44.90 -17.40 37.65
C VAL A 217 46.24 -18.11 37.87
N VAL A 218 47.17 -17.52 38.63
CA VAL A 218 48.55 -17.99 38.83
C VAL A 218 48.64 -19.42 39.39
N MET A 219 47.63 -19.86 40.15
CA MET A 219 47.58 -21.20 40.74
C MET A 219 46.89 -22.26 39.88
N LEU A 220 46.36 -21.93 38.69
CA LEU A 220 45.54 -22.85 37.87
C LEU A 220 46.23 -24.19 37.60
N PHE A 221 47.53 -24.18 37.28
CA PHE A 221 48.28 -25.37 36.90
C PHE A 221 49.45 -25.68 37.85
N LEU A 222 49.64 -24.93 38.93
CA LEU A 222 50.57 -25.27 40.02
C LEU A 222 50.13 -26.58 40.71
N LYS A 223 51.08 -27.43 41.10
CA LYS A 223 50.83 -28.79 41.60
C LYS A 223 50.41 -28.82 43.08
N HIS A 224 51.04 -28.01 43.91
CA HIS A 224 51.00 -28.10 45.39
C HIS A 224 50.46 -26.82 46.04
N ILE A 225 50.84 -25.64 45.53
CA ILE A 225 50.42 -24.34 46.07
C ILE A 225 48.89 -24.18 45.96
N ARG A 226 48.26 -23.98 47.11
CA ARG A 226 46.81 -23.82 47.33
C ARG A 226 46.42 -22.47 47.93
N HIS A 227 47.35 -21.78 48.58
CA HIS A 227 47.10 -20.46 49.20
C HIS A 227 48.26 -19.51 48.93
N ILE A 228 47.98 -18.36 48.31
CA ILE A 228 48.91 -17.23 48.19
C ILE A 228 48.38 -16.08 49.03
N CYS A 229 49.24 -15.39 49.79
CA CYS A 229 48.89 -14.21 50.57
C CYS A 229 49.96 -13.11 50.42
N LEU A 230 49.53 -11.85 50.31
CA LEU A 230 50.39 -10.67 50.20
C LEU A 230 50.09 -9.68 51.35
N LYS A 231 51.14 -9.17 51.99
CA LYS A 231 51.09 -8.24 53.13
C LYS A 231 52.17 -7.16 53.03
N VAL A 232 51.95 -6.01 53.66
CA VAL A 232 53.01 -5.05 53.99
C VAL A 232 53.09 -4.91 55.50
N ILE A 233 54.29 -4.79 56.06
CA ILE A 233 54.52 -4.37 57.45
C ILE A 233 55.09 -2.95 57.39
N SER A 234 54.39 -1.97 57.97
CA SER A 234 54.90 -0.59 58.03
C SER A 234 56.05 -0.44 59.03
N ALA A 235 56.82 0.65 58.95
CA ALA A 235 58.01 0.86 59.79
C ALA A 235 57.73 0.85 61.31
N ASN A 236 56.48 1.07 61.73
CA ASN A 236 56.00 0.94 63.11
C ASN A 236 55.57 -0.50 63.50
N GLY A 237 55.75 -1.49 62.63
CA GLY A 237 55.43 -2.90 62.85
C GLY A 237 53.98 -3.34 62.56
N GLN A 238 53.08 -2.43 62.17
CA GLN A 238 51.69 -2.77 61.86
C GLN A 238 51.56 -3.54 60.53
N GLU A 239 50.66 -4.52 60.46
CA GLU A 239 50.39 -5.31 59.25
C GLU A 239 49.23 -4.75 58.43
N ARG A 240 49.47 -4.56 57.13
CA ARG A 240 48.49 -4.23 56.08
C ARG A 240 48.29 -5.45 55.18
N PHE A 241 47.06 -5.93 55.06
CA PHE A 241 46.70 -6.95 54.07
C PHE A 241 46.64 -6.33 52.65
N VAL A 242 47.17 -7.02 51.66
CA VAL A 242 47.19 -6.58 50.25
C VAL A 242 46.35 -7.50 49.35
N GLY A 243 46.38 -8.81 49.61
CA GLY A 243 45.52 -9.74 48.90
C GLY A 243 45.77 -11.20 49.27
N SER A 244 44.87 -12.09 48.88
CA SER A 244 45.12 -13.54 48.90
C SER A 244 44.28 -14.27 47.87
N ALA A 245 44.73 -15.46 47.45
CA ALA A 245 43.93 -16.39 46.66
C ALA A 245 44.03 -17.79 47.25
N LYS A 246 42.91 -18.54 47.22
CA LYS A 246 42.79 -19.90 47.78
C LYS A 246 42.12 -20.86 46.79
N ILE A 247 42.62 -22.09 46.73
CA ILE A 247 42.00 -23.25 46.08
C ILE A 247 41.72 -24.32 47.15
N PRO A 248 40.50 -24.87 47.23
CA PRO A 248 40.17 -26.00 48.10
C PRO A 248 41.06 -27.24 47.90
N VAL A 249 41.30 -27.98 48.99
CA VAL A 249 42.26 -29.10 49.04
C VAL A 249 42.00 -30.19 48.00
N ALA A 250 40.74 -30.45 47.66
CA ALA A 250 40.29 -31.52 46.77
C ALA A 250 40.53 -31.25 45.28
N GLU A 251 40.78 -30.00 44.88
CA GLU A 251 40.75 -29.53 43.49
C GLU A 251 42.13 -29.48 42.82
N LYS A 252 43.14 -30.11 43.46
CA LYS A 252 44.53 -30.14 42.98
C LYS A 252 44.95 -31.55 42.55
N HIS A 253 45.47 -31.64 41.34
CA HIS A 253 45.99 -32.88 40.77
C HIS A 253 47.37 -32.63 40.13
N ALA A 254 48.39 -33.35 40.60
CA ALA A 254 49.72 -33.35 40.01
C ALA A 254 49.80 -34.33 38.83
N PHE A 255 50.57 -33.95 37.81
CA PHE A 255 50.84 -34.75 36.61
C PHE A 255 52.35 -34.76 36.33
N SER A 256 52.86 -35.88 35.83
CA SER A 256 54.26 -36.13 35.45
C SER A 256 54.28 -37.19 34.35
N ARG A 257 55.36 -37.28 33.58
CA ARG A 257 55.58 -38.36 32.60
C ARG A 257 55.50 -39.75 33.24
N THR A 258 55.94 -39.87 34.50
CA THR A 258 55.95 -41.13 35.27
C THR A 258 54.55 -41.68 35.55
N THR A 259 53.51 -40.84 35.56
CA THR A 259 52.11 -41.29 35.73
C THR A 259 51.51 -41.96 34.48
N GLY A 260 52.24 -41.98 33.37
CA GLY A 260 51.81 -42.59 32.11
C GLY A 260 50.78 -41.75 31.35
N ALA A 261 50.14 -42.37 30.35
CA ALA A 261 49.11 -41.71 29.57
C ALA A 261 47.82 -41.57 30.40
N GLN A 262 47.38 -40.33 30.63
CA GLN A 262 46.22 -40.04 31.46
C GLN A 262 45.48 -38.79 30.95
N GLN A 263 44.15 -38.85 30.91
CA GLN A 263 43.29 -37.69 30.69
C GLN A 263 42.31 -37.57 31.86
N ARG A 264 42.14 -36.38 32.44
CA ARG A 264 41.14 -36.09 33.48
C ARG A 264 40.65 -34.67 33.36
N ASP A 265 39.35 -34.48 33.56
CA ASP A 265 38.72 -33.18 33.79
C ASP A 265 38.26 -33.05 35.24
N PHE A 266 38.23 -31.82 35.75
CA PHE A 266 37.75 -31.47 37.08
C PHE A 266 37.34 -30.00 37.15
N GLU A 267 36.57 -29.64 38.19
CA GLU A 267 36.27 -28.25 38.53
C GLU A 267 37.33 -27.72 39.50
N CYS A 268 37.70 -26.44 39.35
CA CYS A 268 38.62 -25.73 40.24
C CYS A 268 38.07 -24.31 40.51
N THR A 269 37.86 -23.98 41.78
CA THR A 269 37.34 -22.70 42.26
C THR A 269 38.46 -21.88 42.91
N ILE A 270 38.91 -20.84 42.23
CA ILE A 270 39.87 -19.88 42.80
C ILE A 270 39.08 -18.80 43.54
N SER A 271 39.31 -18.68 44.85
CA SER A 271 38.71 -17.66 45.72
C SER A 271 39.72 -16.56 46.05
N VAL A 272 39.58 -15.38 45.44
CA VAL A 272 40.43 -14.20 45.66
C VAL A 272 39.80 -13.28 46.71
N THR A 273 40.59 -12.87 47.72
CA THR A 273 40.18 -11.90 48.74
C THR A 273 41.04 -10.65 48.61
N LEU A 274 40.39 -9.50 48.38
CA LEU A 274 41.03 -8.19 48.23
C LEU A 274 40.86 -7.34 49.51
N PRO A 275 41.62 -6.24 49.68
CA PRO A 275 41.45 -5.34 50.81
C PRO A 275 40.03 -4.76 50.84
N ASN A 276 39.46 -4.63 52.03
CA ASN A 276 38.10 -4.10 52.28
C ASN A 276 36.93 -4.91 51.66
N ALA A 277 37.19 -6.04 50.98
CA ALA A 277 36.13 -6.89 50.42
C ALA A 277 35.46 -7.72 51.52
N THR A 278 34.13 -7.62 51.65
CA THR A 278 33.33 -8.41 52.61
C THR A 278 33.14 -9.87 52.21
N THR A 279 33.28 -10.19 50.92
CA THR A 279 33.18 -11.56 50.39
C THR A 279 34.29 -11.82 49.35
N PRO A 280 34.96 -12.99 49.36
CA PRO A 280 35.91 -13.36 48.32
C PRO A 280 35.25 -13.47 46.95
N ILE A 281 35.92 -12.94 45.92
CA ILE A 281 35.58 -13.14 44.51
C ILE A 281 35.89 -14.60 44.16
N ARG A 282 34.93 -15.34 43.61
CA ARG A 282 35.12 -16.73 43.19
C ARG A 282 35.06 -16.83 41.67
N GLN A 283 36.06 -17.47 41.06
CA GLN A 283 36.00 -17.89 39.66
C GLN A 283 36.07 -19.42 39.58
N VAL A 284 35.10 -20.00 38.88
CA VAL A 284 35.00 -21.45 38.63
C VAL A 284 35.59 -21.77 37.26
N TRP A 285 36.43 -22.80 37.21
CA TRP A 285 37.13 -23.27 36.01
C TRP A 285 36.91 -24.77 35.80
N ARG A 286 36.48 -25.18 34.61
CA ARG A 286 36.58 -26.56 34.14
C ARG A 286 37.99 -26.72 33.58
N ILE A 287 38.82 -27.48 34.28
CA ILE A 287 40.20 -27.77 33.87
C ILE A 287 40.27 -29.20 33.33
N LEU A 288 40.77 -29.36 32.11
CA LEU A 288 41.04 -30.67 31.51
C LEU A 288 42.54 -30.83 31.25
N HIS A 289 43.14 -31.85 31.87
CA HIS A 289 44.52 -32.26 31.66
C HIS A 289 44.60 -33.49 30.76
N ALA A 290 45.55 -33.51 29.84
CA ALA A 290 45.92 -34.68 29.06
C ALA A 290 47.45 -34.86 29.02
N VAL A 291 47.90 -36.07 29.31
CA VAL A 291 49.29 -36.54 29.16
C VAL A 291 49.26 -37.73 28.20
N ARG A 292 50.06 -37.70 27.13
CA ARG A 292 50.16 -38.82 26.16
C ARG A 292 51.28 -39.78 26.57
N SER A 293 51.29 -40.99 26.01
CA SER A 293 52.36 -41.96 26.34
C SER A 293 53.70 -41.49 25.78
N THR A 294 54.82 -41.92 26.39
CA THR A 294 56.17 -41.62 25.83
C THR A 294 56.28 -42.17 24.40
N ASP A 295 55.79 -43.38 24.15
CA ASP A 295 55.74 -44.02 22.83
C ASP A 295 54.98 -43.20 21.78
N GLU A 296 53.75 -42.79 22.08
CA GLU A 296 52.92 -41.93 21.22
C GLU A 296 53.65 -40.62 20.93
N THR A 297 54.23 -40.02 21.95
CA THR A 297 54.97 -38.75 21.86
C THR A 297 56.20 -38.87 20.97
N SER A 298 57.04 -39.88 21.17
CA SER A 298 58.20 -40.13 20.31
C SER A 298 57.78 -40.43 18.87
N ARG A 299 56.73 -41.23 18.64
CA ARG A 299 56.21 -41.52 17.29
C ARG A 299 55.74 -40.25 16.56
N VAL A 300 55.07 -39.33 17.26
CA VAL A 300 54.64 -38.05 16.69
C VAL A 300 55.86 -37.19 16.30
N ILE A 301 56.79 -36.97 17.23
CA ILE A 301 57.95 -36.11 16.98
C ILE A 301 58.88 -36.70 15.91
N SER A 302 59.14 -38.02 15.94
CA SER A 302 59.95 -38.69 14.93
C SER A 302 59.32 -38.70 13.54
N ARG A 303 57.98 -38.81 13.44
CA ARG A 303 57.27 -38.63 12.16
C ARG A 303 57.41 -37.21 11.61
N GLN A 304 57.42 -36.19 12.47
CA GLN A 304 57.57 -34.79 12.05
C GLN A 304 59.03 -34.42 11.72
N LEU A 305 60.01 -35.04 12.37
CA LEU A 305 61.45 -34.78 12.16
C LEU A 305 62.11 -35.69 11.09
N GLY A 306 61.53 -36.85 10.80
CA GLY A 306 62.09 -37.84 9.87
C GLY A 306 63.19 -38.74 10.44
N TYR A 307 63.41 -38.75 11.76
CA TYR A 307 64.42 -39.57 12.44
C TYR A 307 63.96 -40.01 13.85
N ASP A 308 64.54 -41.07 14.41
CA ASP A 308 64.23 -41.53 15.78
C ASP A 308 64.83 -40.58 16.84
N VAL A 309 63.98 -39.99 17.69
CA VAL A 309 64.43 -39.08 18.74
C VAL A 309 65.08 -39.78 19.93
N GLY A 310 64.87 -41.09 20.13
CA GLY A 310 65.49 -41.84 21.22
C GLY A 310 65.35 -41.16 22.59
N SER A 311 66.48 -40.88 23.26
CA SER A 311 66.52 -40.18 24.55
C SER A 311 66.32 -38.67 24.48
N LYS A 312 66.45 -38.03 23.30
CA LYS A 312 66.61 -36.57 23.17
C LYS A 312 65.47 -35.76 23.81
N LEU A 313 64.26 -36.31 23.85
CA LEU A 313 63.13 -35.71 24.58
C LEU A 313 63.34 -35.71 26.10
N ALA A 314 63.89 -36.78 26.67
CA ALA A 314 64.21 -36.88 28.09
C ALA A 314 65.36 -35.93 28.48
N ASP A 315 66.38 -35.82 27.63
CA ASP A 315 67.53 -34.94 27.83
C ASP A 315 67.11 -33.46 27.97
N ASP A 316 66.03 -33.06 27.31
CA ASP A 316 65.41 -31.73 27.43
C ASP A 316 64.14 -31.69 28.31
N LYS A 317 63.89 -32.70 29.16
CA LYS A 317 62.69 -32.82 30.04
C LYS A 317 61.34 -32.64 29.32
N LEU A 318 61.23 -33.00 28.04
CA LEU A 318 60.03 -32.85 27.22
C LEU A 318 59.08 -34.05 27.39
N PHE A 319 57.82 -33.76 27.73
CA PHE A 319 56.73 -34.73 27.72
C PHE A 319 55.41 -34.03 27.40
N SER A 320 54.48 -34.79 26.79
CA SER A 320 53.26 -34.32 26.11
C SER A 320 52.11 -34.05 27.08
N HIS A 321 52.38 -33.28 28.13
CA HIS A 321 51.37 -32.74 29.02
C HIS A 321 50.84 -31.42 28.44
N VAL A 322 49.54 -31.41 28.14
CA VAL A 322 48.74 -30.23 27.79
C VAL A 322 47.56 -30.16 28.76
N ALA A 323 47.20 -28.96 29.20
CA ALA A 323 45.97 -28.72 29.96
C ALA A 323 45.28 -27.43 29.54
N LEU A 324 43.96 -27.40 29.67
CA LEU A 324 43.11 -26.27 29.31
C LEU A 324 42.19 -25.93 30.48
N ALA A 325 42.09 -24.65 30.82
CA ALA A 325 41.14 -24.14 31.81
C ALA A 325 40.14 -23.20 31.14
N PHE A 326 38.85 -23.57 31.20
CA PHE A 326 37.72 -22.81 30.68
C PHE A 326 36.86 -22.26 31.83
N PRO A 327 36.46 -20.97 31.82
CA PRO A 327 35.63 -20.40 32.89
C PRO A 327 34.17 -20.85 32.76
N VAL A 328 33.68 -21.63 33.72
CA VAL A 328 32.31 -22.22 33.69
C VAL A 328 31.24 -21.17 33.99
N GLN A 329 31.55 -20.21 34.86
CA GLN A 329 30.64 -19.12 35.20
C GLN A 329 31.09 -17.83 34.50
N PRO A 330 30.20 -17.12 33.79
CA PRO A 330 30.58 -15.97 32.99
C PRO A 330 30.90 -14.75 33.87
N SER A 331 32.19 -14.44 33.99
CA SER A 331 32.62 -13.05 34.12
C SER A 331 32.11 -12.27 32.89
N VAL A 332 31.66 -11.03 33.09
CA VAL A 332 31.03 -10.21 32.02
C VAL A 332 32.02 -9.86 30.87
N SER A 333 33.31 -10.09 31.06
CA SER A 333 34.38 -9.95 30.07
C SER A 333 34.70 -11.26 29.35
N LYS A 334 34.94 -11.17 28.03
CA LYS A 334 35.54 -12.26 27.23
C LYS A 334 36.96 -12.56 27.76
N LEU A 335 37.28 -13.84 27.98
CA LEU A 335 38.59 -14.25 28.48
C LEU A 335 39.71 -13.87 27.50
N ASP A 336 40.79 -13.29 28.05
CA ASP A 336 42.04 -13.08 27.34
C ASP A 336 43.00 -14.24 27.62
N GLY A 337 42.88 -15.31 26.80
CA GLY A 337 43.68 -16.52 26.93
C GLY A 337 45.19 -16.26 26.99
N ARG A 338 45.91 -17.11 27.73
CA ARG A 338 47.36 -17.01 28.00
C ARG A 338 48.01 -18.40 27.98
N LEU A 339 49.29 -18.45 27.64
CA LEU A 339 50.12 -19.66 27.80
C LEU A 339 50.66 -19.79 29.23
N PHE A 340 50.82 -21.03 29.70
CA PHE A 340 51.33 -21.38 31.03
C PHE A 340 52.38 -22.50 30.96
N THR A 341 53.45 -22.40 31.75
CA THR A 341 54.33 -23.53 32.11
C THR A 341 54.25 -23.73 33.62
N LEU A 342 53.16 -24.36 34.08
CA LEU A 342 52.57 -24.26 35.43
C LEU A 342 52.14 -22.83 35.83
N LEU A 343 53.03 -21.86 35.69
CA LEU A 343 52.81 -20.42 35.90
C LEU A 343 52.50 -19.66 34.60
N PRO A 344 51.79 -18.51 34.67
CA PRO A 344 51.43 -17.70 33.51
C PRO A 344 52.65 -17.06 32.86
N LEU A 345 52.75 -17.21 31.53
CA LEU A 345 53.71 -16.51 30.68
C LEU A 345 53.12 -15.15 30.21
N PRO A 346 53.95 -14.18 29.80
CA PRO A 346 53.48 -12.92 29.19
C PRO A 346 52.91 -13.11 27.76
N ILE A 347 52.66 -14.34 27.33
CA ILE A 347 52.21 -14.68 25.98
C ILE A 347 50.68 -14.85 25.98
N HIS A 348 49.98 -13.87 25.43
CA HIS A 348 48.54 -13.87 25.24
C HIS A 348 48.14 -14.58 23.93
N THR A 349 47.19 -15.52 24.01
CA THR A 349 46.67 -16.28 22.85
C THR A 349 45.35 -15.75 22.31
N LYS A 350 44.64 -14.91 23.08
CA LYS A 350 43.26 -14.41 22.78
C LYS A 350 42.17 -15.49 22.69
N PHE A 351 42.50 -16.74 23.04
CA PHE A 351 41.56 -17.86 23.10
C PHE A 351 40.62 -17.78 24.32
N PRO A 352 39.45 -18.46 24.28
CA PRO A 352 38.52 -18.54 25.41
C PRO A 352 38.99 -19.45 26.56
N VAL A 353 40.26 -19.87 26.56
CA VAL A 353 40.87 -20.76 27.56
C VAL A 353 42.26 -20.27 27.96
N HIS A 354 42.65 -20.55 29.21
CA HIS A 354 44.07 -20.58 29.58
C HIS A 354 44.66 -21.95 29.22
N LEU A 355 45.87 -21.94 28.65
CA LEU A 355 46.51 -23.09 28.03
C LEU A 355 47.84 -23.37 28.71
N HIS A 356 47.95 -24.51 29.39
CA HIS A 356 49.22 -25.01 29.89
C HIS A 356 49.79 -26.08 28.96
N ALA A 357 51.09 -26.00 28.67
CA ALA A 357 51.84 -27.09 28.09
C ALA A 357 53.30 -27.07 28.55
N ILE A 358 54.03 -28.18 28.33
CA ILE A 358 55.49 -28.18 28.41
C ILE A 358 56.04 -27.59 27.11
N LEU A 359 56.50 -26.33 27.15
CA LEU A 359 56.89 -25.54 25.97
C LEU A 359 58.41 -25.27 25.92
N ALA A 360 58.95 -25.20 24.70
CA ALA A 360 60.32 -24.76 24.44
C ALA A 360 60.37 -23.23 24.30
N LEU A 361 60.91 -22.57 25.32
CA LEU A 361 60.99 -21.11 25.42
C LEU A 361 62.38 -20.56 25.06
N THR A 362 62.46 -19.24 24.91
CA THR A 362 63.69 -18.44 24.97
C THR A 362 64.31 -18.45 26.38
N GLN A 363 65.56 -18.01 26.54
CA GLN A 363 66.28 -18.08 27.83
C GLN A 363 65.67 -17.21 28.93
N ASP A 364 65.11 -16.06 28.56
CA ASP A 364 64.36 -15.12 29.42
C ASP A 364 62.97 -15.64 29.85
N ARG A 365 62.54 -16.79 29.29
CA ARG A 365 61.20 -17.40 29.45
C ARG A 365 60.03 -16.53 28.97
N GLN A 366 60.26 -15.45 28.23
CA GLN A 366 59.17 -14.53 27.81
C GLN A 366 58.53 -14.90 26.47
N SER A 367 59.27 -15.59 25.59
CA SER A 367 58.80 -15.98 24.26
C SER A 367 58.89 -17.50 24.02
N LEU A 368 58.08 -18.00 23.08
CA LEU A 368 58.39 -19.26 22.39
C LEU A 368 59.67 -19.07 21.56
N ARG A 369 60.45 -20.13 21.30
CA ARG A 369 61.54 -20.05 20.31
C ARG A 369 61.01 -19.63 18.94
N ASN A 370 61.78 -18.83 18.20
CA ASN A 370 61.42 -18.45 16.83
C ASN A 370 61.30 -19.72 15.95
N ILE A 371 60.29 -19.77 15.08
CA ILE A 371 60.01 -20.93 14.23
C ILE A 371 61.09 -21.15 13.14
N GLU A 372 61.90 -20.12 12.85
CA GLU A 372 63.03 -20.16 11.93
C GLU A 372 64.35 -20.59 12.61
N GLU A 373 64.42 -20.61 13.95
CA GLU A 373 65.58 -21.08 14.73
C GLU A 373 65.66 -22.63 14.73
N ILE A 374 65.87 -23.21 13.54
CA ILE A 374 66.03 -24.66 13.36
C ILE A 374 67.50 -25.11 13.35
N GLY A 375 68.46 -24.18 13.38
CA GLY A 375 69.90 -24.47 13.37
C GLY A 375 70.40 -25.18 12.11
N THR A 376 71.68 -25.56 12.10
CA THR A 376 72.31 -26.29 10.98
C THR A 376 72.19 -27.81 11.18
N GLY A 377 71.86 -28.53 10.09
CA GLY A 377 71.66 -29.99 10.10
C GLY A 377 70.21 -30.44 10.31
N SER A 378 69.96 -31.73 10.08
CA SER A 378 68.66 -32.40 10.25
C SER A 378 68.34 -32.75 11.70
N GLU A 379 69.36 -33.09 12.50
CA GLU A 379 69.22 -33.56 13.88
C GLU A 379 69.55 -32.51 14.96
N SER A 380 69.57 -31.23 14.58
CA SER A 380 69.82 -30.12 15.49
C SER A 380 68.82 -30.07 16.65
N ARG A 381 69.32 -29.74 17.83
CA ARG A 381 68.51 -29.55 19.05
C ARG A 381 67.48 -28.42 18.87
N GLU A 382 67.89 -27.37 18.16
CA GLU A 382 67.07 -26.23 17.76
C GLU A 382 65.83 -26.67 16.97
N ARG A 383 66.00 -27.51 15.92
CA ARG A 383 64.89 -28.08 15.15
C ARG A 383 64.00 -28.98 16.00
N LEU A 384 64.57 -29.79 16.90
CA LEU A 384 63.80 -30.60 17.84
C LEU A 384 62.90 -29.74 18.72
N LEU A 385 63.40 -28.62 19.26
CA LEU A 385 62.66 -27.71 20.14
C LEU A 385 61.56 -26.92 19.40
N VAL A 386 61.81 -26.48 18.17
CA VAL A 386 60.77 -25.84 17.32
C VAL A 386 59.69 -26.84 16.93
N THR A 387 60.08 -28.06 16.53
CA THR A 387 59.13 -29.12 16.13
C THR A 387 58.34 -29.64 17.33
N TRP A 388 58.93 -29.65 18.52
CA TRP A 388 58.23 -29.93 19.77
C TRP A 388 57.06 -28.96 20.01
N ASN A 389 57.31 -27.65 19.91
CA ASN A 389 56.25 -26.64 20.03
C ASN A 389 55.17 -26.82 18.96
N ARG A 390 55.55 -27.10 17.70
CA ARG A 390 54.57 -27.42 16.63
C ARG A 390 53.70 -28.63 17.00
N ALA A 391 54.28 -29.75 17.41
CA ALA A 391 53.51 -30.94 17.81
C ALA A 391 52.53 -30.69 18.99
N ILE A 392 52.92 -29.83 19.94
CA ILE A 392 52.02 -29.38 21.01
C ILE A 392 50.79 -28.68 20.41
N PHE A 393 50.96 -27.66 19.57
CA PHE A 393 49.84 -26.88 19.03
C PHE A 393 49.07 -27.57 17.89
N ASP A 394 49.74 -28.33 17.02
CA ASP A 394 49.16 -28.95 15.83
C ASP A 394 48.42 -30.27 16.14
N GLU A 395 48.82 -31.03 17.18
CA GLU A 395 48.40 -32.43 17.33
C GLU A 395 47.91 -32.81 18.75
N PHE A 396 48.70 -32.50 19.78
CA PHE A 396 48.33 -32.82 21.16
C PHE A 396 47.23 -31.91 21.71
N LEU A 397 47.31 -30.60 21.43
CA LEU A 397 46.35 -29.60 21.87
C LEU A 397 44.97 -29.74 21.20
N PRO A 398 44.82 -29.91 19.87
CA PRO A 398 43.50 -30.06 19.26
C PRO A 398 42.76 -31.32 19.74
N THR A 399 43.49 -32.41 20.00
CA THR A 399 42.92 -33.63 20.62
C THR A 399 42.44 -33.37 22.06
N THR A 400 43.16 -32.54 22.81
CA THR A 400 42.81 -32.16 24.19
C THR A 400 41.63 -31.18 24.24
N TRP A 401 41.54 -30.28 23.26
CA TRP A 401 40.44 -29.31 23.12
C TRP A 401 39.15 -29.97 22.61
N ALA A 402 39.23 -30.94 21.71
CA ALA A 402 38.08 -31.76 21.30
C ALA A 402 37.44 -32.48 22.51
N ALA A 403 38.27 -33.01 23.40
CA ALA A 403 37.81 -33.59 24.66
C ALA A 403 37.19 -32.55 25.61
N LEU A 404 37.71 -31.32 25.66
CA LEU A 404 37.14 -30.22 26.45
C LEU A 404 35.74 -29.83 25.96
N LEU A 405 35.55 -29.63 24.65
CA LEU A 405 34.23 -29.30 24.07
C LEU A 405 33.20 -30.37 24.41
N HIS A 406 33.55 -31.65 24.22
CA HIS A 406 32.68 -32.78 24.58
C HIS A 406 32.40 -32.85 26.09
N THR A 407 33.35 -32.45 26.93
CA THR A 407 33.15 -32.38 28.39
C THR A 407 32.18 -31.26 28.78
N LEU A 408 32.37 -30.04 28.27
CA LEU A 408 31.50 -28.89 28.55
C LEU A 408 30.04 -29.15 28.15
N VAL A 409 29.83 -29.77 26.98
CA VAL A 409 28.52 -30.23 26.52
C VAL A 409 27.95 -31.31 27.44
N LYS A 410 28.72 -32.35 27.77
CA LYS A 410 28.28 -33.47 28.61
C LYS A 410 27.89 -33.05 30.03
N GLN A 411 28.59 -32.07 30.61
CA GLN A 411 28.30 -31.54 31.94
C GLN A 411 27.22 -30.43 31.93
N ASN A 412 26.77 -29.98 30.75
CA ASN A 412 25.87 -28.83 30.57
C ASN A 412 26.40 -27.55 31.25
N GLU A 413 27.71 -27.32 31.13
CA GLU A 413 28.44 -26.21 31.78
C GLU A 413 28.47 -24.92 30.95
N ILE A 414 27.91 -24.93 29.74
CA ILE A 414 28.04 -23.85 28.78
C ILE A 414 26.72 -23.61 28.05
N VAL A 415 26.33 -22.34 27.93
CA VAL A 415 25.06 -21.92 27.27
C VAL A 415 25.24 -21.81 25.76
N ASP A 416 26.41 -21.34 25.32
CA ASP A 416 26.80 -21.29 23.91
C ASP A 416 28.14 -22.01 23.72
N ILE A 417 28.09 -23.23 23.20
CA ILE A 417 29.29 -24.04 22.94
C ILE A 417 30.26 -23.35 21.96
N TRP A 418 29.78 -22.50 21.06
CA TRP A 418 30.64 -21.78 20.10
C TRP A 418 31.62 -20.85 20.82
N SER A 419 31.25 -20.29 21.97
CA SER A 419 32.15 -19.46 22.79
C SER A 419 33.38 -20.19 23.34
N ALA A 420 33.42 -21.53 23.33
CA ALA A 420 34.58 -22.35 23.73
C ALA A 420 35.47 -22.80 22.56
N TRP A 421 35.12 -22.49 21.30
CA TRP A 421 35.97 -22.77 20.15
C TRP A 421 37.11 -21.73 20.02
N PRO A 422 38.30 -22.14 19.52
CA PRO A 422 39.39 -21.21 19.26
C PRO A 422 39.02 -20.23 18.16
N THR A 423 39.13 -18.94 18.43
CA THR A 423 39.05 -17.88 17.42
C THR A 423 40.25 -17.96 16.46
N ASP A 424 40.03 -17.64 15.19
CA ASP A 424 41.12 -17.49 14.23
C ASP A 424 42.02 -16.31 14.64
N VAL A 425 43.29 -16.60 14.90
CA VAL A 425 44.30 -15.66 15.43
C VAL A 425 45.62 -15.95 14.73
N MET A 426 46.11 -14.96 13.98
CA MET A 426 47.35 -15.08 13.19
C MET A 426 48.59 -15.23 14.08
N ASN A 427 49.03 -16.47 14.27
CA ASN A 427 50.34 -16.82 14.83
C ASN A 427 50.85 -18.11 14.16
N GLU A 428 52.15 -18.17 13.89
CA GLU A 428 52.76 -19.28 13.14
C GLU A 428 52.65 -20.64 13.82
N TYR A 429 52.65 -20.66 15.17
CA TYR A 429 52.53 -21.89 15.95
C TYR A 429 51.09 -22.40 16.08
N TRP A 430 50.08 -21.52 16.07
CA TRP A 430 48.70 -21.93 16.39
C TRP A 430 47.63 -21.66 15.32
N ARG A 431 48.00 -21.10 14.16
CA ARG A 431 47.11 -20.98 12.99
C ARG A 431 46.44 -22.30 12.54
N LEU A 432 47.00 -23.45 12.89
CA LEU A 432 46.44 -24.77 12.54
C LEU A 432 45.58 -25.40 13.66
N ILE A 433 45.47 -24.80 14.86
CA ILE A 433 44.63 -25.37 15.93
C ILE A 433 43.21 -25.58 15.44
N LEU A 434 42.59 -24.54 14.86
CA LEU A 434 41.18 -24.56 14.49
C LEU A 434 40.85 -25.63 13.41
N PRO A 435 41.55 -25.72 12.26
CA PRO A 435 41.32 -26.79 11.29
C PRO A 435 41.68 -28.18 11.84
N ASN A 436 42.74 -28.32 12.65
CA ASN A 436 43.10 -29.62 13.23
C ASN A 436 42.10 -30.04 14.32
N LEU A 437 41.50 -29.10 15.05
CA LEU A 437 40.42 -29.33 16.01
C LEU A 437 39.13 -29.72 15.31
N MET A 438 38.72 -28.98 14.28
CA MET A 438 37.54 -29.32 13.48
C MET A 438 37.67 -30.72 12.87
N LYS A 439 38.84 -31.03 12.29
CA LYS A 439 39.16 -32.38 11.83
C LYS A 439 39.07 -33.39 12.98
N ARG A 440 39.66 -33.12 14.14
CA ARG A 440 39.69 -34.08 15.27
C ARG A 440 38.32 -34.33 15.89
N VAL A 441 37.44 -33.34 15.89
CA VAL A 441 36.03 -33.45 16.29
C VAL A 441 35.25 -34.33 15.30
N LEU A 442 35.51 -34.19 14.00
CA LEU A 442 34.91 -35.00 12.93
C LEU A 442 35.44 -36.45 12.89
N ASP A 443 36.76 -36.64 12.99
CA ASP A 443 37.44 -37.96 13.05
C ASP A 443 36.97 -38.82 14.24
N LEU A 444 36.35 -38.20 15.26
CA LEU A 444 35.83 -38.82 16.47
C LEU A 444 34.28 -38.79 16.56
N ASP A 445 33.60 -38.26 15.54
CA ASP A 445 32.14 -38.04 15.47
C ASP A 445 31.52 -37.45 16.76
N LEU A 446 32.19 -36.45 17.37
CA LEU A 446 31.78 -35.96 18.69
C LEU A 446 30.45 -35.18 18.64
N PRO A 447 29.51 -35.43 19.57
CA PRO A 447 28.24 -34.72 19.64
C PRO A 447 28.41 -33.35 20.32
N VAL A 448 29.05 -32.40 19.62
CA VAL A 448 29.38 -31.06 20.14
C VAL A 448 28.75 -29.91 19.35
N PHE A 449 27.85 -30.22 18.41
CA PHE A 449 27.23 -29.22 17.53
C PHE A 449 25.77 -28.98 17.92
N PRO A 450 25.36 -27.75 18.27
CA PRO A 450 24.04 -27.46 18.80
C PRO A 450 22.98 -27.48 17.68
N VAL A 451 21.81 -28.04 17.95
CA VAL A 451 20.68 -28.07 17.02
C VAL A 451 19.99 -26.70 16.96
N PHE A 452 19.73 -26.19 15.76
CA PHE A 452 19.31 -24.82 15.49
C PHE A 452 18.09 -24.31 16.30
N LEU A 453 17.12 -25.17 16.62
CA LEU A 453 15.94 -24.82 17.45
C LEU A 453 16.01 -25.33 18.90
N ASN A 454 17.11 -25.97 19.30
CA ASN A 454 17.29 -26.49 20.65
C ASN A 454 18.78 -26.57 20.99
N ALA A 455 19.38 -25.44 21.35
CA ALA A 455 20.83 -25.32 21.59
C ALA A 455 21.35 -26.25 22.72
N ASN A 456 20.48 -26.70 23.62
CA ASN A 456 20.85 -27.67 24.66
C ASN A 456 21.12 -29.07 24.07
N VAL A 457 20.45 -29.42 22.97
CA VAL A 457 20.66 -30.69 22.25
C VAL A 457 21.82 -30.55 21.29
N HIS A 458 22.87 -31.30 21.55
CA HIS A 458 24.07 -31.37 20.73
C HIS A 458 24.12 -32.70 19.98
N VAL A 459 24.58 -32.65 18.73
CA VAL A 459 24.64 -33.78 17.78
C VAL A 459 26.00 -33.85 17.11
N SER A 460 26.34 -35.00 16.53
CA SER A 460 27.49 -35.15 15.64
C SER A 460 27.10 -34.79 14.21
N LEU A 461 28.03 -34.23 13.42
CA LEU A 461 27.68 -33.71 12.09
C LEU A 461 27.24 -34.81 11.10
N SER A 462 27.68 -36.05 11.28
CA SER A 462 27.19 -37.20 10.49
C SER A 462 25.66 -37.41 10.58
N SER A 463 25.01 -36.86 11.60
CA SER A 463 23.56 -36.97 11.85
C SER A 463 22.75 -35.71 11.50
N ALA A 464 23.38 -34.66 10.96
CA ALA A 464 22.78 -33.34 10.78
C ALA A 464 23.04 -32.71 9.40
N PHE A 465 22.17 -31.79 8.99
CA PHE A 465 22.41 -30.90 7.86
C PHE A 465 23.09 -29.61 8.33
N LEU A 466 24.07 -29.13 7.55
CA LEU A 466 24.78 -27.88 7.83
C LEU A 466 24.15 -26.70 7.12
N CYS A 467 24.00 -25.57 7.81
CA CYS A 467 23.63 -24.30 7.19
C CYS A 467 24.57 -23.15 7.62
N SER A 468 24.64 -22.16 6.74
CA SER A 468 25.42 -20.92 6.89
C SER A 468 24.77 -19.94 7.86
N GLU A 469 25.54 -18.99 8.39
CA GLU A 469 24.99 -17.79 9.04
C GLU A 469 24.00 -17.06 8.11
N SER A 470 24.29 -17.00 6.82
CA SER A 470 23.51 -16.30 5.79
C SER A 470 22.21 -16.99 5.35
N ASP A 471 21.97 -18.25 5.75
CA ASP A 471 20.78 -18.98 5.30
C ASP A 471 19.49 -18.51 5.97
N ASP A 472 18.41 -18.46 5.19
CA ASP A 472 17.09 -17.94 5.59
C ASP A 472 16.54 -18.67 6.83
N VAL A 473 16.55 -17.95 7.95
CA VAL A 473 16.07 -18.41 9.26
C VAL A 473 14.65 -18.96 9.18
N ALA A 474 13.76 -18.38 8.37
CA ALA A 474 12.37 -18.81 8.27
C ALA A 474 12.21 -20.15 7.53
N VAL A 475 13.12 -20.45 6.60
CA VAL A 475 13.24 -21.76 5.94
C VAL A 475 13.85 -22.80 6.88
N LEU A 476 14.94 -22.44 7.58
CA LEU A 476 15.60 -23.32 8.55
C LEU A 476 14.66 -23.70 9.69
N GLU A 477 13.89 -22.74 10.21
CA GLU A 477 12.81 -22.96 11.18
C GLU A 477 11.79 -23.98 10.66
N ALA A 478 11.26 -23.78 9.45
CA ALA A 478 10.21 -24.63 8.88
C ALA A 478 10.69 -26.08 8.70
N LEU A 479 11.90 -26.27 8.17
CA LEU A 479 12.52 -27.58 8.00
C LEU A 479 12.81 -28.26 9.35
N ALA A 480 13.27 -27.51 10.36
CA ALA A 480 13.51 -28.02 11.69
C ALA A 480 12.21 -28.43 12.42
N LYS A 481 11.12 -27.66 12.28
CA LYS A 481 9.78 -28.02 12.80
C LYS A 481 9.25 -29.32 12.20
N VAL A 482 9.49 -29.57 10.91
CA VAL A 482 9.16 -30.85 10.24
C VAL A 482 10.11 -32.00 10.66
N GLY A 483 11.21 -31.68 11.35
CA GLY A 483 12.11 -32.65 11.98
C GLY A 483 13.34 -33.02 11.17
N LEU A 484 13.87 -32.09 10.37
CA LEU A 484 15.26 -32.16 9.94
C LEU A 484 16.16 -31.70 11.10
N VAL A 485 17.25 -32.42 11.36
CA VAL A 485 18.28 -31.98 12.30
C VAL A 485 19.20 -31.02 11.56
N ILE A 486 19.28 -29.78 12.04
CA ILE A 486 20.02 -28.69 11.39
C ILE A 486 21.01 -28.10 12.40
N VAL A 487 22.27 -27.97 11.98
CA VAL A 487 23.34 -27.25 12.70
C VAL A 487 23.69 -26.01 11.89
N LYS A 488 23.57 -24.84 12.52
CA LYS A 488 23.98 -23.55 11.94
C LYS A 488 25.39 -23.24 12.39
N ILE A 489 26.37 -23.33 11.49
CA ILE A 489 27.80 -23.15 11.83
C ILE A 489 28.18 -21.67 11.74
N PRO A 490 28.80 -21.08 12.79
CA PRO A 490 29.33 -19.72 12.76
C PRO A 490 30.37 -19.47 11.66
N GLN A 491 30.33 -18.28 11.06
CA GLN A 491 31.09 -17.90 9.88
C GLN A 491 32.62 -18.02 10.07
N HIS A 492 33.10 -17.78 11.29
CA HIS A 492 34.53 -17.89 11.63
C HIS A 492 35.04 -19.35 11.68
N LEU A 493 34.15 -20.34 11.73
CA LEU A 493 34.50 -21.77 11.70
C LEU A 493 34.45 -22.35 10.27
N HIS A 494 33.84 -21.65 9.29
CA HIS A 494 33.65 -22.17 7.92
C HIS A 494 34.97 -22.53 7.24
N ASN A 495 35.99 -21.69 7.40
CA ASN A 495 37.33 -21.88 6.80
C ASN A 495 38.05 -23.14 7.32
N ALA A 496 37.59 -23.71 8.45
CA ALA A 496 38.16 -24.90 9.08
C ALA A 496 37.44 -26.20 8.71
N LEU A 497 36.33 -26.13 7.97
CA LEU A 497 35.53 -27.28 7.56
C LEU A 497 36.24 -28.04 6.42
N PRO A 498 36.54 -29.35 6.56
CA PRO A 498 37.21 -30.11 5.52
C PRO A 498 36.26 -30.40 4.35
N PHE A 499 36.78 -30.43 3.11
CA PHE A 499 35.98 -30.66 1.89
C PHE A 499 35.09 -31.91 1.94
N ALA A 500 35.47 -32.94 2.71
CA ALA A 500 34.69 -34.17 2.91
C ALA A 500 33.25 -33.93 3.42
N ILE A 501 33.02 -32.90 4.25
CA ILE A 501 31.68 -32.59 4.79
C ILE A 501 30.81 -31.76 3.84
N ASN A 502 31.24 -31.50 2.60
CA ASN A 502 30.40 -30.83 1.60
C ASN A 502 29.15 -31.64 1.19
N SER A 503 29.12 -32.92 1.56
CA SER A 503 27.95 -33.81 1.48
C SER A 503 26.85 -33.49 2.50
N LEU A 504 27.15 -32.73 3.58
CA LEU A 504 26.25 -32.44 4.69
C LEU A 504 25.58 -31.06 4.59
N TRP A 505 26.06 -30.15 3.73
CA TRP A 505 25.39 -28.86 3.51
C TRP A 505 23.93 -29.05 3.08
N LEU A 506 23.03 -28.28 3.69
CA LEU A 506 21.62 -28.25 3.35
C LEU A 506 21.46 -27.67 1.94
N ASP A 507 21.04 -28.52 1.00
CA ASP A 507 20.64 -28.10 -0.35
C ASP A 507 19.17 -28.50 -0.62
N PRO A 508 18.49 -27.88 -1.59
CA PRO A 508 17.10 -28.17 -1.92
C PRO A 508 16.82 -29.66 -2.20
N LYS A 509 17.74 -30.38 -2.84
CA LYS A 509 17.57 -31.80 -3.16
C LYS A 509 17.66 -32.64 -1.89
N ARG A 510 18.68 -32.42 -1.06
CA ARG A 510 18.84 -33.09 0.25
C ARG A 510 17.65 -32.81 1.17
N ALA A 511 17.16 -31.57 1.19
CA ALA A 511 15.95 -31.20 1.92
C ALA A 511 14.71 -31.96 1.40
N SER A 512 14.50 -32.02 0.08
CA SER A 512 13.41 -32.80 -0.52
C SER A 512 13.49 -34.29 -0.15
N ASP A 513 14.64 -34.93 -0.38
CA ASP A 513 14.82 -36.36 -0.10
C ASP A 513 14.65 -36.68 1.40
N ALA A 514 15.08 -35.78 2.30
CA ALA A 514 14.81 -35.88 3.73
C ALA A 514 13.31 -35.70 4.09
N LEU A 515 12.61 -34.80 3.41
CA LEU A 515 11.18 -34.53 3.61
C LEU A 515 10.27 -35.68 3.14
N LYS A 516 10.65 -36.43 2.10
CA LYS A 516 9.91 -37.61 1.63
C LYS A 516 9.73 -38.66 2.72
N SER A 517 10.74 -38.84 3.58
CA SER A 517 10.66 -39.73 4.76
C SER A 517 9.84 -39.14 5.95
N ARG A 518 9.35 -37.90 5.83
CA ARG A 518 8.72 -37.12 6.92
C ARG A 518 7.34 -36.56 6.53
N ILE A 519 6.70 -37.09 5.49
CA ILE A 519 5.44 -36.58 4.91
C ILE A 519 4.35 -36.32 5.97
N SER A 520 4.18 -37.19 6.97
CA SER A 520 3.19 -36.99 8.04
C SER A 520 3.43 -35.73 8.88
N ARG A 521 4.69 -35.38 9.17
CA ARG A 521 5.06 -34.13 9.85
C ARG A 521 4.94 -32.92 8.91
N LEU A 522 5.21 -33.10 7.62
CA LEU A 522 5.07 -32.04 6.62
C LEU A 522 3.60 -31.64 6.41
N VAL A 523 2.67 -32.59 6.39
CA VAL A 523 1.22 -32.34 6.35
C VAL A 523 0.74 -31.59 7.59
N ALA A 524 1.27 -31.93 8.77
CA ALA A 524 0.94 -31.30 10.05
C ALA A 524 1.62 -29.93 10.31
N ALA A 525 2.52 -29.48 9.42
CA ALA A 525 3.15 -28.16 9.53
C ALA A 525 2.16 -27.01 9.27
N THR A 526 2.50 -25.79 9.68
CA THR A 526 1.68 -24.61 9.35
C THR A 526 1.79 -24.28 7.86
N GLU A 527 0.77 -23.63 7.30
CA GLU A 527 0.79 -23.20 5.89
C GLU A 527 1.99 -22.28 5.59
N LYS A 528 2.33 -21.39 6.52
CA LYS A 528 3.52 -20.52 6.41
C LYS A 528 4.83 -21.31 6.35
N ASP A 529 4.98 -22.34 7.19
CA ASP A 529 6.15 -23.22 7.15
C ASP A 529 6.21 -24.01 5.83
N LYS A 530 5.06 -24.50 5.33
CA LYS A 530 4.96 -25.19 4.03
C LYS A 530 5.36 -24.26 2.86
N ASP A 531 4.99 -22.99 2.91
CA ASP A 531 5.35 -22.02 1.87
C ASP A 531 6.84 -21.64 1.88
N HIS A 532 7.47 -21.53 3.05
CA HIS A 532 8.93 -21.37 3.12
C HIS A 532 9.66 -22.60 2.54
N ILE A 533 9.18 -23.81 2.84
CA ILE A 533 9.74 -25.06 2.29
C ILE A 533 9.54 -25.12 0.77
N LEU A 534 8.32 -24.88 0.28
CA LEU A 534 8.00 -24.83 -1.16
C LEU A 534 8.87 -23.81 -1.89
N ARG A 535 9.06 -22.62 -1.31
CA ARG A 535 9.95 -21.56 -1.82
C ARG A 535 11.39 -22.03 -1.97
N TYR A 536 11.96 -22.61 -0.91
CA TYR A 536 13.33 -23.12 -0.91
C TYR A 536 13.54 -24.26 -1.92
N LEU A 537 12.59 -25.20 -1.99
CA LEU A 537 12.68 -26.37 -2.87
C LEU A 537 12.51 -26.06 -4.37
N VAL A 538 11.93 -24.92 -4.74
CA VAL A 538 11.60 -24.59 -6.14
C VAL A 538 12.47 -23.47 -6.72
N LEU A 539 12.77 -22.43 -5.95
CA LEU A 539 13.52 -21.26 -6.48
C LEU A 539 14.99 -21.58 -6.75
N ALA A 540 15.68 -22.17 -5.76
CA ALA A 540 17.12 -22.45 -5.86
C ALA A 540 17.53 -23.41 -7.00
N PRO A 541 16.78 -24.49 -7.32
CA PRO A 541 17.04 -25.29 -8.53
C PRO A 541 16.35 -24.74 -9.80
N GLY A 542 15.58 -23.65 -9.71
CA GLY A 542 14.74 -23.13 -10.80
C GLY A 542 13.73 -24.15 -11.34
N SER A 543 13.30 -25.11 -10.50
CA SER A 543 12.58 -26.32 -10.97
C SER A 543 11.64 -26.91 -9.92
N VAL A 544 10.47 -27.33 -10.39
CA VAL A 544 9.42 -28.01 -9.62
C VAL A 544 9.72 -29.49 -9.35
N ALA A 545 10.77 -30.07 -9.92
CA ALA A 545 11.06 -31.51 -9.84
C ALA A 545 11.20 -32.02 -8.39
N LEU A 546 11.73 -31.18 -7.48
CA LEU A 546 11.96 -31.55 -6.08
C LEU A 546 10.70 -31.56 -5.22
N VAL A 547 9.58 -30.97 -5.67
CA VAL A 547 8.30 -31.00 -4.94
C VAL A 547 7.31 -32.03 -5.49
N LYS A 548 7.68 -32.79 -6.53
CA LYS A 548 6.79 -33.76 -7.17
C LYS A 548 6.17 -34.77 -6.20
N GLU A 549 6.95 -35.27 -5.24
CA GLU A 549 6.54 -36.31 -4.27
C GLU A 549 6.08 -35.74 -2.92
N LEU A 550 5.98 -34.40 -2.77
CA LEU A 550 5.70 -33.75 -1.49
C LEU A 550 4.33 -33.04 -1.52
N PRO A 551 3.48 -33.17 -0.48
CA PRO A 551 2.18 -32.50 -0.40
C PRO A 551 2.32 -31.01 -0.05
N LEU A 552 2.88 -30.25 -0.99
CA LEU A 552 3.23 -28.83 -0.84
C LEU A 552 2.51 -27.90 -1.81
N VAL A 553 1.95 -28.43 -2.91
CA VAL A 553 1.38 -27.61 -3.98
C VAL A 553 -0.08 -27.27 -3.63
N PRO A 554 -0.45 -25.97 -3.49
CA PRO A 554 -1.79 -25.56 -3.08
C PRO A 554 -2.82 -25.68 -4.20
N LEU A 555 -3.97 -26.26 -3.86
CA LEU A 555 -5.19 -26.26 -4.68
C LEU A 555 -6.12 -25.12 -4.27
N VAL A 556 -6.98 -24.69 -5.20
CA VAL A 556 -8.01 -23.64 -4.96
C VAL A 556 -9.00 -24.03 -3.85
N ASN A 557 -9.17 -25.33 -3.57
CA ASN A 557 -9.99 -25.82 -2.45
C ASN A 557 -9.30 -25.73 -1.06
N GLY A 558 -8.11 -25.14 -0.98
CA GLY A 558 -7.35 -24.97 0.27
C GLY A 558 -6.56 -26.20 0.74
N SER A 559 -6.63 -27.33 0.04
CA SER A 559 -5.77 -28.49 0.32
C SER A 559 -4.42 -28.39 -0.41
N ARG A 560 -3.43 -29.19 0.02
CA ARG A 560 -2.15 -29.33 -0.68
C ARG A 560 -1.90 -30.76 -1.14
N ILE A 561 -1.32 -30.88 -2.32
CA ILE A 561 -1.12 -32.15 -3.04
C ILE A 561 0.34 -32.37 -3.46
N SER A 562 0.67 -33.62 -3.76
CA SER A 562 1.86 -34.01 -4.52
C SER A 562 1.52 -34.20 -5.99
N LEU A 563 2.48 -33.91 -6.87
CA LEU A 563 2.37 -34.07 -8.33
C LEU A 563 2.90 -35.45 -8.79
N SER A 564 2.84 -36.44 -7.89
CA SER A 564 3.45 -37.77 -8.04
C SER A 564 2.71 -38.64 -9.03
N ASP A 565 1.37 -38.58 -9.02
CA ASP A 565 0.48 -39.32 -9.90
C ASP A 565 0.49 -38.71 -11.33
N PRO A 566 0.85 -39.48 -12.38
CA PRO A 566 0.82 -39.01 -13.76
C PRO A 566 -0.56 -39.14 -14.44
N SER A 567 -1.52 -39.84 -13.82
CA SER A 567 -2.87 -40.04 -14.34
C SER A 567 -3.80 -38.86 -14.05
N GLN A 568 -3.73 -38.33 -12.82
CA GLN A 568 -4.42 -37.11 -12.42
C GLN A 568 -3.80 -35.89 -13.10
N LYS A 569 -4.63 -35.07 -13.74
CA LYS A 569 -4.21 -33.84 -14.44
C LYS A 569 -4.62 -32.61 -13.66
N TYR A 570 -3.68 -31.69 -13.50
CA TYR A 570 -3.88 -30.43 -12.81
C TYR A 570 -3.74 -29.23 -13.76
N VAL A 571 -4.40 -28.12 -13.39
CA VAL A 571 -4.40 -26.88 -14.17
C VAL A 571 -3.94 -25.72 -13.30
N LEU A 572 -2.88 -25.02 -13.71
CA LEU A 572 -2.43 -23.78 -13.09
C LEU A 572 -3.43 -22.66 -13.39
N VAL A 573 -3.92 -21.98 -12.35
CA VAL A 573 -4.83 -20.83 -12.45
C VAL A 573 -4.34 -19.64 -11.63
N THR A 574 -4.46 -18.45 -12.22
CA THR A 574 -4.20 -17.17 -11.57
C THR A 574 -5.29 -16.80 -10.56
N LYS A 575 -5.07 -15.75 -9.75
CA LYS A 575 -6.05 -15.24 -8.78
C LYS A 575 -7.41 -14.88 -9.39
N ALA A 576 -7.43 -14.44 -10.64
CA ALA A 576 -8.65 -14.11 -11.37
C ALA A 576 -9.38 -15.38 -11.81
N GLU A 577 -8.66 -16.34 -12.38
CA GLU A 577 -9.19 -17.62 -12.87
C GLU A 577 -9.68 -18.51 -11.73
N SER A 578 -8.97 -18.53 -10.59
CA SER A 578 -9.39 -19.20 -9.36
C SER A 578 -10.77 -18.73 -8.88
N LYS A 579 -11.02 -17.41 -8.87
CA LYS A 579 -12.33 -16.79 -8.51
C LYS A 579 -13.48 -17.05 -9.49
N ILE A 580 -13.21 -17.70 -10.61
CA ILE A 580 -14.18 -18.00 -11.67
C ILE A 580 -14.39 -19.52 -11.75
N PHE A 581 -13.32 -20.30 -11.87
CA PHE A 581 -13.39 -21.74 -12.10
C PHE A 581 -13.31 -22.58 -10.82
N GLY A 582 -12.86 -22.00 -9.68
CA GLY A 582 -12.71 -22.68 -8.39
C GLY A 582 -14.00 -23.31 -7.87
N ASP A 583 -15.09 -22.55 -7.85
CA ASP A 583 -16.42 -23.00 -7.41
C ASP A 583 -17.01 -24.12 -8.31
N SER A 584 -16.35 -24.45 -9.43
CA SER A 584 -16.76 -25.46 -10.42
C SER A 584 -15.75 -26.61 -10.58
N ASP A 585 -14.63 -26.58 -9.85
CA ASP A 585 -13.60 -27.62 -9.87
C ASP A 585 -14.01 -28.83 -9.02
N CYS A 586 -15.01 -29.57 -9.51
CA CYS A 586 -15.57 -30.75 -8.87
C CYS A 586 -14.55 -31.88 -8.62
N ASN A 587 -13.36 -31.79 -9.22
CA ASN A 587 -12.31 -32.82 -9.19
C ASN A 587 -11.07 -32.42 -8.37
N GLY A 588 -10.99 -31.21 -7.81
CA GLY A 588 -9.80 -30.72 -7.09
C GLY A 588 -8.56 -30.67 -7.98
N SER A 589 -8.71 -30.19 -9.21
CA SER A 589 -7.68 -30.14 -10.25
C SER A 589 -6.97 -28.78 -10.39
N LEU A 590 -7.51 -27.70 -9.81
CA LEU A 590 -6.98 -26.35 -9.95
C LEU A 590 -5.90 -26.01 -8.93
N ILE A 591 -4.66 -25.84 -9.41
CA ILE A 591 -3.51 -25.37 -8.62
C ILE A 591 -3.54 -23.83 -8.58
N SER A 592 -3.54 -23.27 -7.38
CA SER A 592 -3.72 -21.83 -7.17
C SER A 592 -2.37 -21.09 -7.18
N LEU A 593 -2.11 -20.33 -8.25
CA LEU A 593 -0.90 -19.50 -8.36
C LEU A 593 -0.89 -18.29 -7.41
N SER A 594 -2.02 -17.94 -6.79
CA SER A 594 -2.09 -16.83 -5.81
C SER A 594 -1.78 -17.23 -4.38
N ASP A 595 -1.84 -18.53 -4.10
CA ASP A 595 -1.78 -19.09 -2.74
C ASP A 595 -0.43 -19.81 -2.51
N MET A 596 0.52 -19.55 -3.41
CA MET A 596 1.96 -19.81 -3.31
C MET A 596 2.73 -18.49 -3.51
N PRO A 597 3.99 -18.38 -3.08
CA PRO A 597 4.80 -17.18 -3.33
C PRO A 597 4.92 -16.83 -4.82
N SER A 598 4.93 -15.53 -5.16
CA SER A 598 4.79 -15.05 -6.55
C SER A 598 5.94 -15.44 -7.48
N ASP A 599 7.14 -15.64 -6.94
CA ASP A 599 8.32 -16.14 -7.64
C ASP A 599 8.26 -17.67 -7.84
N VAL A 600 7.73 -18.42 -6.86
CA VAL A 600 7.40 -19.85 -7.02
C VAL A 600 6.37 -20.02 -8.14
N ALA A 601 5.33 -19.19 -8.16
CA ALA A 601 4.31 -19.18 -9.22
C ALA A 601 4.92 -18.94 -10.62
N ALA A 602 5.97 -18.11 -10.73
CA ALA A 602 6.68 -17.89 -11.98
C ALA A 602 7.44 -19.16 -12.44
N VAL A 603 8.11 -19.87 -11.53
CA VAL A 603 8.78 -21.15 -11.83
C VAL A 603 7.76 -22.23 -12.23
N PHE A 604 6.63 -22.33 -11.52
CA PHE A 604 5.53 -23.24 -11.89
C PHE A 604 4.97 -22.93 -13.28
N CYS A 605 4.81 -21.66 -13.64
CA CYS A 605 4.38 -21.25 -14.97
C CYS A 605 5.41 -21.57 -16.07
N ALA A 606 6.71 -21.54 -15.76
CA ALA A 606 7.79 -21.82 -16.71
C ALA A 606 8.10 -23.33 -16.86
N ALA A 607 7.81 -24.13 -15.84
CA ALA A 607 8.10 -25.56 -15.83
C ALA A 607 7.20 -26.35 -16.80
N SER A 608 7.82 -27.21 -17.61
CA SER A 608 7.10 -28.21 -18.41
C SER A 608 6.90 -29.49 -17.61
N MET A 609 5.64 -29.88 -17.39
CA MET A 609 5.24 -31.07 -16.65
C MET A 609 4.17 -31.86 -17.43
N PRO A 610 4.20 -33.21 -17.44
CA PRO A 610 3.25 -34.00 -18.21
C PRO A 610 1.83 -34.03 -17.61
N ASN A 611 1.71 -33.82 -16.30
CA ASN A 611 0.47 -33.86 -15.52
C ASN A 611 -0.01 -32.50 -15.01
N VAL A 612 0.70 -31.41 -15.34
CA VAL A 612 0.30 -30.04 -14.97
C VAL A 612 0.35 -29.15 -16.21
N ALA A 613 -0.78 -28.50 -16.53
CA ALA A 613 -0.91 -27.62 -17.68
C ALA A 613 -1.35 -26.21 -17.26
N ARG A 614 -1.11 -25.20 -18.11
CA ARG A 614 -1.78 -23.89 -17.97
C ARG A 614 -3.26 -24.00 -18.37
N LEU A 615 -4.10 -23.10 -17.87
CA LEU A 615 -5.49 -22.97 -18.31
C LEU A 615 -5.55 -22.71 -19.83
N ASN A 616 -6.29 -23.54 -20.57
CA ASN A 616 -6.41 -23.49 -22.03
C ASN A 616 -7.87 -23.58 -22.48
N ARG A 617 -8.13 -23.36 -23.78
CA ARG A 617 -9.49 -23.31 -24.35
C ARG A 617 -10.34 -24.56 -24.10
N ILE A 618 -9.74 -25.74 -24.04
CA ILE A 618 -10.45 -27.01 -23.77
C ILE A 618 -10.84 -27.09 -22.30
N HIS A 619 -9.95 -26.67 -21.38
CA HIS A 619 -10.26 -26.61 -19.95
C HIS A 619 -11.41 -25.61 -19.68
N VAL A 620 -11.33 -24.41 -20.25
CA VAL A 620 -12.37 -23.37 -20.08
C VAL A 620 -13.69 -23.80 -20.73
N GLN A 621 -13.66 -24.46 -21.91
CA GLN A 621 -14.85 -25.05 -22.53
C GLN A 621 -15.49 -26.12 -21.64
N ASN A 622 -14.70 -27.00 -21.00
CA ASN A 622 -15.21 -28.03 -20.10
C ASN A 622 -15.86 -27.44 -18.84
N TYR A 623 -15.27 -26.40 -18.24
CA TYR A 623 -15.90 -25.69 -17.12
C TYR A 623 -17.20 -25.00 -17.55
N ILE A 624 -17.21 -24.29 -18.70
CA ILE A 624 -18.43 -23.68 -19.24
C ILE A 624 -19.50 -24.75 -19.54
N ASN A 625 -19.13 -25.91 -20.06
CA ASN A 625 -20.06 -27.03 -20.27
C ASN A 625 -20.63 -27.57 -18.95
N THR A 626 -19.83 -27.59 -17.88
CA THR A 626 -20.28 -28.02 -16.54
C THR A 626 -21.27 -27.01 -15.93
N ILE A 627 -21.09 -25.72 -16.17
CA ILE A 627 -21.89 -24.64 -15.56
C ILE A 627 -23.14 -24.27 -16.39
N PHE A 628 -23.07 -24.38 -17.73
CA PHE A 628 -24.10 -23.93 -18.68
C PHE A 628 -24.61 -25.02 -19.63
N GLY A 629 -23.97 -26.20 -19.70
CA GLY A 629 -24.35 -27.28 -20.63
C GLY A 629 -25.64 -28.02 -20.28
N ALA A 630 -26.23 -27.75 -19.11
CA ALA A 630 -27.56 -28.22 -18.74
C ALA A 630 -28.69 -27.45 -19.44
N PHE A 631 -28.43 -26.25 -19.99
CA PHE A 631 -29.43 -25.45 -20.68
C PHE A 631 -29.70 -25.97 -22.10
N ASN A 632 -30.96 -25.89 -22.53
CA ASN A 632 -31.41 -26.43 -23.82
C ASN A 632 -30.64 -25.79 -25.00
N PRO A 633 -29.89 -26.56 -25.82
CA PRO A 633 -29.16 -26.01 -26.96
C PRO A 633 -30.08 -25.55 -28.11
N ALA A 634 -31.37 -25.86 -28.09
CA ALA A 634 -32.36 -25.31 -29.03
C ALA A 634 -32.71 -23.85 -28.72
N ASP A 635 -33.04 -23.52 -27.47
CA ASP A 635 -33.57 -22.20 -27.08
C ASP A 635 -32.47 -21.12 -27.07
N ASP A 636 -32.63 -20.04 -27.83
CA ASP A 636 -31.57 -19.02 -27.97
C ASP A 636 -31.46 -18.05 -26.79
N GLU A 637 -32.48 -17.99 -25.92
CA GLU A 637 -32.53 -17.17 -24.71
C GLU A 637 -33.28 -17.93 -23.59
N ILE A 638 -32.70 -18.00 -22.39
CA ILE A 638 -33.18 -18.79 -21.24
C ILE A 638 -33.67 -17.86 -20.12
N THR A 639 -34.80 -18.21 -19.50
CA THR A 639 -35.58 -17.33 -18.60
C THR A 639 -35.77 -17.91 -17.18
N SER A 640 -34.86 -18.75 -16.69
CA SER A 640 -34.99 -19.42 -15.38
C SER A 640 -34.28 -18.69 -14.24
N ASP A 641 -34.70 -18.94 -12.99
CA ASP A 641 -34.02 -18.43 -11.79
C ASP A 641 -32.57 -18.95 -11.68
N GLU A 642 -32.30 -20.15 -12.20
CA GLU A 642 -30.94 -20.66 -12.33
C GLU A 642 -30.09 -19.79 -13.28
N ALA A 643 -30.69 -19.26 -14.35
CA ALA A 643 -30.02 -18.37 -15.29
C ALA A 643 -29.62 -17.04 -14.61
N LEU A 644 -30.51 -16.49 -13.77
CA LEU A 644 -30.21 -15.35 -12.90
C LEU A 644 -29.04 -15.64 -11.95
N SER A 645 -28.98 -16.85 -11.37
CA SER A 645 -27.89 -17.22 -10.44
C SER A 645 -26.50 -17.19 -11.07
N LYS A 646 -26.36 -17.35 -12.40
CA LYS A 646 -25.05 -17.30 -13.08
C LYS A 646 -24.61 -15.87 -13.46
N VAL A 647 -25.43 -14.82 -13.26
CA VAL A 647 -25.10 -13.45 -13.71
C VAL A 647 -23.86 -12.88 -13.00
N GLU A 648 -23.65 -13.19 -11.72
CA GLU A 648 -22.43 -12.78 -11.02
C GLU A 648 -21.20 -13.51 -11.59
N TRP A 649 -21.30 -14.82 -11.81
CA TRP A 649 -20.23 -15.62 -12.44
C TRP A 649 -19.86 -15.06 -13.81
N LEU A 650 -20.85 -14.77 -14.65
CA LEU A 650 -20.64 -14.17 -15.98
C LEU A 650 -20.01 -12.78 -15.90
N THR A 651 -20.32 -12.01 -14.85
CA THR A 651 -19.67 -10.71 -14.60
C THR A 651 -18.17 -10.89 -14.31
N ARG A 652 -17.80 -11.85 -13.44
CA ARG A 652 -16.39 -12.17 -13.16
C ARG A 652 -15.67 -12.73 -14.41
N PHE A 653 -16.31 -13.64 -15.13
CA PHE A 653 -15.78 -14.25 -16.36
C PHE A 653 -15.50 -13.22 -17.45
N TRP A 654 -16.43 -12.28 -17.69
CA TRP A 654 -16.24 -11.26 -18.72
C TRP A 654 -15.23 -10.18 -18.33
N SER A 655 -15.13 -9.80 -17.04
CA SER A 655 -14.02 -8.99 -16.52
C SER A 655 -12.67 -9.63 -16.88
N TRP A 656 -12.44 -10.89 -16.49
CA TRP A 656 -11.22 -11.63 -16.84
C TRP A 656 -11.00 -11.73 -18.36
N MET A 657 -12.03 -12.07 -19.15
CA MET A 657 -11.92 -12.11 -20.61
C MET A 657 -11.58 -10.76 -21.25
N SER A 658 -11.87 -9.63 -20.60
CA SER A 658 -11.46 -8.29 -21.06
C SER A 658 -10.03 -7.95 -20.65
N GLU A 659 -9.70 -8.10 -19.37
CA GLU A 659 -8.45 -7.64 -18.75
C GLU A 659 -7.26 -8.59 -19.01
N SER A 660 -7.51 -9.88 -19.22
CA SER A 660 -6.46 -10.90 -19.40
C SER A 660 -5.70 -10.76 -20.72
N THR A 661 -4.42 -11.12 -20.74
CA THR A 661 -3.58 -11.20 -21.94
C THR A 661 -3.61 -12.57 -22.64
N TRP A 662 -4.47 -13.48 -22.20
CA TRP A 662 -4.56 -14.88 -22.65
C TRP A 662 -4.64 -15.02 -24.18
N GLU A 663 -3.77 -15.86 -24.75
CA GLU A 663 -3.39 -15.83 -26.17
C GLU A 663 -4.53 -16.22 -27.13
N ASP A 664 -5.40 -17.15 -26.73
CA ASP A 664 -6.43 -17.73 -27.61
C ASP A 664 -7.88 -17.41 -27.19
N LYS A 665 -8.14 -16.14 -26.85
CA LYS A 665 -9.52 -15.64 -26.69
C LYS A 665 -10.38 -15.95 -27.92
N ARG A 666 -9.84 -15.81 -29.13
CA ARG A 666 -10.59 -15.99 -30.39
C ARG A 666 -11.02 -17.45 -30.60
N GLY A 667 -10.14 -18.42 -30.38
CA GLY A 667 -10.46 -19.84 -30.46
C GLY A 667 -11.44 -20.29 -29.38
N LEU A 668 -11.28 -19.84 -28.13
CA LEU A 668 -12.27 -20.09 -27.08
C LEU A 668 -13.64 -19.53 -27.47
N LEU A 669 -13.72 -18.27 -27.88
CA LEU A 669 -14.96 -17.61 -28.26
C LEU A 669 -15.68 -18.30 -29.43
N GLN A 670 -14.95 -18.92 -30.35
CA GLN A 670 -15.53 -19.78 -31.39
C GLN A 670 -16.08 -21.09 -30.81
N LEU A 671 -15.34 -21.76 -29.93
CA LEU A 671 -15.76 -23.02 -29.30
C LEU A 671 -17.02 -22.83 -28.44
N VAL A 672 -17.10 -21.76 -27.65
CA VAL A 672 -18.19 -21.55 -26.66
C VAL A 672 -19.37 -20.72 -27.20
N ASN A 673 -19.42 -20.44 -28.50
CA ASN A 673 -20.45 -19.56 -29.08
C ASN A 673 -21.90 -20.08 -28.95
N HIS A 674 -22.08 -21.37 -28.65
CA HIS A 674 -23.38 -22.01 -28.52
C HIS A 674 -23.93 -21.98 -27.08
N PHE A 675 -23.13 -21.58 -26.09
CA PHE A 675 -23.57 -21.44 -24.69
C PHE A 675 -24.21 -20.07 -24.41
N HIS A 676 -25.10 -20.05 -23.42
CA HIS A 676 -25.85 -18.88 -22.95
C HIS A 676 -25.03 -17.97 -22.04
N LEU A 677 -23.96 -17.38 -22.59
CA LEU A 677 -22.99 -16.57 -21.83
C LEU A 677 -23.28 -15.07 -21.84
N LEU A 678 -24.36 -14.61 -22.49
CA LEU A 678 -24.70 -13.18 -22.58
C LEU A 678 -25.89 -12.87 -21.66
N PRO A 679 -25.67 -12.35 -20.44
CA PRO A 679 -26.77 -12.00 -19.54
C PRO A 679 -27.45 -10.72 -20.01
N THR A 680 -28.77 -10.65 -19.89
CA THR A 680 -29.56 -9.49 -20.33
C THR A 680 -30.19 -8.73 -19.17
N THR A 681 -30.56 -7.48 -19.44
CA THR A 681 -31.37 -6.60 -18.60
C THR A 681 -32.80 -7.09 -18.36
N ARG A 682 -33.27 -8.13 -19.07
CA ARG A 682 -34.54 -8.83 -18.80
C ARG A 682 -34.41 -9.95 -17.75
N GLY A 683 -33.21 -10.18 -17.21
CA GLY A 683 -32.94 -11.31 -16.30
C GLY A 683 -32.72 -12.65 -17.03
N THR A 684 -32.45 -12.61 -18.32
CA THR A 684 -32.29 -13.81 -19.17
C THR A 684 -30.84 -14.07 -19.55
N LEU A 685 -30.50 -15.30 -19.95
CA LEU A 685 -29.21 -15.64 -20.54
C LEU A 685 -29.36 -16.00 -22.02
N ARG A 686 -28.63 -15.31 -22.91
CA ARG A 686 -28.72 -15.46 -24.36
C ARG A 686 -27.47 -16.13 -24.93
N LYS A 687 -27.61 -16.96 -25.96
CA LYS A 687 -26.49 -17.62 -26.64
C LYS A 687 -25.58 -16.61 -27.34
N MET A 688 -24.27 -16.79 -27.30
CA MET A 688 -23.36 -15.83 -27.94
C MET A 688 -23.59 -15.72 -29.45
N LYS A 689 -23.75 -16.85 -30.16
CA LYS A 689 -24.03 -16.88 -31.61
C LYS A 689 -25.26 -16.06 -32.02
N SER A 690 -26.23 -15.93 -31.11
CA SER A 690 -27.51 -15.25 -31.29
C SER A 690 -27.46 -13.76 -30.89
N ARG A 691 -26.27 -13.33 -30.41
CA ARG A 691 -25.82 -11.97 -30.09
C ARG A 691 -26.67 -11.22 -29.05
N VAL A 692 -26.16 -10.11 -28.53
CA VAL A 692 -26.88 -9.24 -27.59
C VAL A 692 -26.67 -7.76 -27.92
N LEU A 693 -27.69 -6.93 -27.69
CA LEU A 693 -27.60 -5.49 -27.88
C LEU A 693 -26.80 -4.83 -26.75
N LEU A 694 -25.90 -3.91 -27.07
CA LEU A 694 -25.29 -3.00 -26.10
C LEU A 694 -26.37 -2.07 -25.51
N PRO A 695 -26.23 -1.59 -24.27
CA PRO A 695 -27.19 -0.67 -23.69
C PRO A 695 -27.33 0.62 -24.48
N ILE A 696 -28.53 1.18 -24.42
CA ILE A 696 -28.81 2.55 -24.86
C ILE A 696 -28.00 3.50 -23.98
N SER A 697 -27.49 4.59 -24.54
CA SER A 697 -26.75 5.64 -23.83
C SER A 697 -27.49 6.98 -23.91
N GLY A 698 -27.49 7.74 -22.82
CA GLY A 698 -28.21 9.02 -22.71
C GLY A 698 -29.17 9.08 -21.51
N PRO A 699 -29.80 10.24 -21.25
CA PRO A 699 -30.57 10.47 -20.01
C PRO A 699 -31.80 9.57 -19.86
N ASN A 700 -32.47 9.22 -20.95
CA ASN A 700 -33.68 8.36 -20.93
C ASN A 700 -33.36 6.85 -20.94
N ALA A 701 -32.09 6.47 -21.13
CA ALA A 701 -31.68 5.11 -21.55
C ALA A 701 -32.30 3.96 -20.74
N LYS A 702 -32.37 4.06 -19.41
CA LYS A 702 -32.95 3.00 -18.56
C LYS A 702 -34.44 2.78 -18.84
N ILE A 703 -35.19 3.86 -19.05
CA ILE A 703 -36.63 3.81 -19.34
C ILE A 703 -36.84 3.31 -20.77
N THR A 704 -36.04 3.80 -21.72
CA THR A 704 -36.05 3.34 -23.12
C THR A 704 -35.73 1.85 -23.25
N MET A 705 -34.75 1.32 -22.51
CA MET A 705 -34.48 -0.13 -22.49
C MET A 705 -35.66 -0.92 -21.89
N THR A 706 -36.31 -0.40 -20.85
CA THR A 706 -37.50 -1.02 -20.24
C THR A 706 -38.67 -1.07 -21.24
N ALA A 707 -38.86 -0.04 -22.05
CA ALA A 707 -39.85 -0.02 -23.13
C ALA A 707 -39.59 -1.15 -24.16
N TRP A 708 -38.34 -1.29 -24.59
CA TRP A 708 -37.92 -2.36 -25.49
C TRP A 708 -38.04 -3.78 -24.89
N HIS A 709 -37.92 -3.94 -23.55
CA HIS A 709 -38.13 -5.24 -22.89
C HIS A 709 -39.53 -5.81 -23.14
N ILE A 710 -40.54 -4.94 -23.31
CA ILE A 710 -41.92 -5.33 -23.62
C ILE A 710 -41.95 -6.19 -24.90
N LEU A 711 -41.23 -5.78 -25.94
CA LEU A 711 -41.09 -6.48 -27.22
C LEU A 711 -40.21 -7.76 -27.16
N GLY A 712 -39.71 -8.12 -25.98
CA GLY A 712 -38.79 -9.24 -25.78
C GLY A 712 -37.31 -8.89 -25.97
N ILE A 713 -36.96 -7.64 -26.27
CA ILE A 713 -35.59 -7.22 -26.57
C ILE A 713 -34.75 -7.12 -25.29
N GLY A 714 -33.75 -7.99 -25.15
CA GLY A 714 -32.77 -7.94 -24.06
C GLY A 714 -31.48 -7.20 -24.45
N PHE A 715 -31.16 -6.12 -23.72
CA PHE A 715 -29.84 -5.47 -23.78
C PHE A 715 -28.89 -6.12 -22.78
N LEU A 716 -27.59 -6.12 -23.05
CA LEU A 716 -26.53 -6.65 -22.19
C LEU A 716 -26.66 -6.13 -20.75
N HIS A 717 -26.61 -7.04 -19.78
CA HIS A 717 -26.77 -6.71 -18.37
C HIS A 717 -25.67 -5.75 -17.89
N HIS A 718 -26.08 -4.69 -17.17
CA HIS A 718 -25.24 -3.54 -16.84
C HIS A 718 -23.89 -3.87 -16.17
N THR A 719 -23.81 -4.96 -15.42
CA THR A 719 -22.57 -5.44 -14.78
C THR A 719 -21.52 -5.93 -15.78
N VAL A 720 -21.93 -6.39 -16.97
CA VAL A 720 -21.06 -6.96 -18.00
C VAL A 720 -20.66 -5.94 -19.07
N VAL A 721 -21.42 -4.84 -19.18
CA VAL A 721 -21.23 -3.77 -20.17
C VAL A 721 -19.82 -3.19 -20.23
N PRO A 722 -19.10 -2.94 -19.09
CA PRO A 722 -17.71 -2.45 -19.13
C PRO A 722 -16.76 -3.37 -19.90
N TYR A 723 -17.10 -4.65 -20.03
CA TYR A 723 -16.27 -5.72 -20.58
C TYR A 723 -16.68 -6.15 -21.99
N ALA A 724 -17.66 -5.46 -22.60
CA ALA A 724 -18.24 -5.78 -23.90
C ALA A 724 -17.21 -5.86 -25.05
N SER A 725 -16.09 -5.15 -24.94
CA SER A 725 -14.96 -5.22 -25.87
C SER A 725 -14.36 -6.62 -26.02
N ALA A 726 -14.41 -7.45 -24.96
CA ALA A 726 -13.87 -8.81 -24.95
C ALA A 726 -14.62 -9.77 -25.89
N PHE A 727 -15.90 -9.51 -26.14
CA PHE A 727 -16.79 -10.34 -26.93
C PHE A 727 -17.53 -9.54 -28.00
N GLN A 728 -16.91 -8.46 -28.50
CA GLN A 728 -17.52 -7.47 -29.40
C GLN A 728 -18.20 -8.11 -30.63
N SER A 729 -17.64 -9.21 -31.18
CA SER A 729 -18.21 -9.98 -32.30
C SER A 729 -19.59 -10.62 -32.03
N PHE A 730 -19.99 -10.68 -30.76
CA PHE A 730 -21.30 -11.17 -30.30
C PHE A 730 -22.13 -10.05 -29.64
N THR A 731 -21.60 -8.84 -29.55
CA THR A 731 -22.38 -7.65 -29.24
C THR A 731 -22.87 -7.00 -30.52
N VAL A 732 -24.00 -6.30 -30.42
CA VAL A 732 -24.55 -5.48 -31.49
C VAL A 732 -24.82 -4.10 -30.92
N ALA A 733 -24.50 -3.04 -31.66
CA ALA A 733 -24.71 -1.68 -31.18
C ALA A 733 -26.21 -1.39 -31.00
N ALA A 734 -26.57 -0.57 -30.01
CA ALA A 734 -27.98 -0.25 -29.73
C ALA A 734 -28.72 0.33 -30.96
N ASN A 735 -28.00 0.98 -31.87
CA ASN A 735 -28.49 1.58 -33.09
C ASN A 735 -28.50 0.65 -34.33
N ASP A 736 -28.21 -0.65 -34.19
CA ASP A 736 -28.41 -1.63 -35.25
C ASP A 736 -29.90 -1.97 -35.39
N ILE A 737 -30.60 -1.18 -36.20
CA ILE A 737 -32.05 -1.31 -36.41
C ILE A 737 -32.41 -2.68 -37.04
N PRO A 738 -31.70 -3.22 -38.05
CA PRO A 738 -31.95 -4.59 -38.53
C PRO A 738 -31.90 -5.66 -37.43
N PHE A 739 -30.93 -5.60 -36.52
CA PHE A 739 -30.83 -6.57 -35.41
C PHE A 739 -31.89 -6.35 -34.32
N LEU A 740 -32.21 -5.09 -33.99
CA LEU A 740 -33.35 -4.76 -33.12
C LEU A 740 -34.64 -5.38 -33.65
N ILE A 741 -35.01 -5.07 -34.90
CA ILE A 741 -36.26 -5.52 -35.51
C ILE A 741 -36.34 -7.04 -35.65
N SER A 742 -35.25 -7.69 -36.04
CA SER A 742 -35.20 -9.17 -36.18
C SER A 742 -35.23 -9.93 -34.85
N SER A 743 -34.94 -9.27 -33.73
CA SER A 743 -35.01 -9.85 -32.39
C SER A 743 -36.38 -9.70 -31.71
N ILE A 744 -37.36 -9.04 -32.34
CA ILE A 744 -38.68 -8.77 -31.74
C ILE A 744 -39.52 -10.03 -31.68
N SER A 745 -40.09 -10.32 -30.51
CA SER A 745 -41.19 -11.29 -30.39
C SER A 745 -42.46 -10.68 -30.98
N SER A 746 -42.92 -11.18 -32.13
CA SER A 746 -44.14 -10.69 -32.78
C SER A 746 -45.39 -10.88 -31.91
N GLN A 747 -45.38 -11.86 -31.00
CA GLN A 747 -46.45 -12.08 -30.01
C GLN A 747 -46.55 -10.94 -28.98
N ASN A 748 -45.49 -10.15 -28.80
CA ASN A 748 -45.42 -9.10 -27.80
C ASN A 748 -45.80 -7.71 -28.35
N ILE A 749 -45.99 -7.56 -29.66
CA ILE A 749 -46.19 -6.24 -30.29
C ILE A 749 -47.44 -5.54 -29.75
N SER A 750 -48.54 -6.28 -29.56
CA SER A 750 -49.80 -5.76 -28.99
C SER A 750 -49.70 -5.28 -27.55
N SER A 751 -48.64 -5.64 -26.81
CA SER A 751 -48.42 -5.16 -25.45
C SER A 751 -48.02 -3.68 -25.41
N LEU A 752 -47.51 -3.12 -26.52
CA LEU A 752 -47.23 -1.69 -26.64
C LEU A 752 -48.48 -0.85 -26.94
N ASP A 753 -49.56 -1.43 -27.45
CA ASP A 753 -50.82 -0.69 -27.67
C ASP A 753 -51.42 -0.17 -26.34
N SER A 754 -51.13 -0.88 -25.24
CA SER A 754 -51.44 -0.48 -23.87
C SER A 754 -50.42 0.49 -23.22
N ASP A 755 -49.24 0.71 -23.81
CA ASP A 755 -48.22 1.64 -23.30
C ASP A 755 -47.67 2.60 -24.39
N PRO A 756 -48.37 3.72 -24.64
CA PRO A 756 -47.91 4.75 -25.57
C PRO A 756 -46.61 5.47 -25.15
N GLN A 757 -46.20 5.42 -23.88
CA GLN A 757 -44.95 6.04 -23.43
C GLN A 757 -43.75 5.17 -23.83
N SER A 758 -43.85 3.85 -23.62
CA SER A 758 -42.85 2.91 -24.12
C SER A 758 -42.72 2.96 -25.64
N ALA A 759 -43.83 3.01 -26.37
CA ALA A 759 -43.80 3.13 -27.83
C ALA A 759 -43.18 4.47 -28.32
N LEU A 760 -43.36 5.58 -27.60
CA LEU A 760 -42.68 6.86 -27.87
C LEU A 760 -41.17 6.78 -27.63
N LEU A 761 -40.73 6.15 -26.54
CA LEU A 761 -39.31 5.97 -26.23
C LEU A 761 -38.61 5.08 -27.27
N ILE A 762 -39.29 4.03 -27.74
CA ILE A 762 -38.83 3.18 -28.86
C ILE A 762 -38.72 4.01 -30.16
N GLN A 763 -39.71 4.85 -30.46
CA GLN A 763 -39.67 5.74 -31.63
C GLN A 763 -38.46 6.69 -31.56
N GLU A 764 -38.25 7.39 -30.44
CA GLU A 764 -37.14 8.33 -30.26
C GLU A 764 -35.79 7.63 -30.43
N HIS A 765 -35.61 6.46 -29.80
CA HIS A 765 -34.39 5.67 -29.94
C HIS A 765 -34.08 5.26 -31.37
N LEU A 766 -35.10 4.80 -32.12
CA LEU A 766 -34.92 4.44 -33.53
C LEU A 766 -34.57 5.66 -34.37
N LEU A 767 -35.18 6.82 -34.12
CA LEU A 767 -34.90 8.05 -34.88
C LEU A 767 -33.49 8.59 -34.66
N ASP A 768 -33.01 8.61 -33.41
CA ASP A 768 -31.62 8.99 -33.13
C ASP A 768 -30.65 7.94 -33.71
N SER A 769 -31.02 6.65 -33.70
CA SER A 769 -30.26 5.56 -34.32
C SER A 769 -30.16 5.69 -35.85
N MET A 770 -31.25 6.12 -36.52
CA MET A 770 -31.29 6.35 -37.97
C MET A 770 -30.30 7.44 -38.44
N GLY A 771 -29.87 8.33 -37.55
CA GLY A 771 -28.85 9.35 -37.86
C GLY A 771 -27.46 8.77 -38.17
N ALA A 772 -27.19 7.50 -37.85
CA ALA A 772 -25.89 6.86 -38.05
C ALA A 772 -25.63 6.36 -39.48
N GLY A 773 -26.66 6.20 -40.32
CA GLY A 773 -26.50 5.79 -41.73
C GLY A 773 -27.70 5.04 -42.31
N PRO A 774 -27.73 4.86 -43.66
CA PRO A 774 -28.78 4.10 -44.32
C PRO A 774 -28.64 2.59 -44.09
N PHE A 775 -29.76 1.91 -43.88
CA PHE A 775 -29.85 0.46 -43.77
C PHE A 775 -31.04 -0.07 -44.58
N GLN A 776 -31.15 -1.40 -44.68
CA GLN A 776 -32.27 -2.09 -45.31
C GLN A 776 -32.82 -3.16 -44.36
N LEU A 777 -34.12 -3.47 -44.51
CA LEU A 777 -34.78 -4.60 -43.85
C LEU A 777 -35.22 -5.58 -44.94
N ASP A 778 -35.05 -6.88 -44.71
CA ASP A 778 -35.70 -7.89 -45.55
C ASP A 778 -37.23 -7.88 -45.39
N SER A 779 -37.95 -8.60 -46.25
CA SER A 779 -39.41 -8.59 -46.28
C SER A 779 -40.09 -9.01 -44.97
N ARG A 780 -39.48 -9.89 -44.16
CA ARG A 780 -40.03 -10.34 -42.87
C ARG A 780 -39.80 -9.27 -41.80
N ASN A 781 -38.58 -8.75 -41.73
CA ASN A 781 -38.24 -7.70 -40.77
C ASN A 781 -38.95 -6.38 -41.10
N HIS A 782 -39.13 -6.05 -42.38
CA HIS A 782 -39.96 -4.94 -42.82
C HIS A 782 -41.43 -5.11 -42.40
N HIS A 783 -42.00 -6.32 -42.51
CA HIS A 783 -43.37 -6.58 -42.02
C HIS A 783 -43.48 -6.43 -40.50
N THR A 784 -42.53 -6.98 -39.74
CA THR A 784 -42.45 -6.87 -38.28
C THR A 784 -42.32 -5.39 -37.85
N PHE A 785 -41.47 -4.63 -38.54
CA PHE A 785 -41.28 -3.20 -38.32
C PHE A 785 -42.58 -2.41 -38.51
N LEU A 786 -43.32 -2.64 -39.60
CA LEU A 786 -44.60 -1.96 -39.87
C LEU A 786 -45.68 -2.22 -38.81
N GLN A 787 -45.67 -3.39 -38.18
CA GLN A 787 -46.62 -3.75 -37.12
C GLN A 787 -46.37 -3.04 -35.79
N LEU A 788 -45.17 -2.50 -35.56
CA LEU A 788 -44.85 -1.82 -34.30
C LEU A 788 -45.68 -0.54 -34.13
N PRO A 789 -46.32 -0.31 -32.97
CA PRO A 789 -47.13 0.88 -32.73
C PRO A 789 -46.28 2.13 -32.42
N ILE A 790 -45.21 2.34 -33.19
CA ILE A 790 -44.16 3.34 -32.99
C ILE A 790 -44.21 4.46 -34.02
N PHE A 791 -45.02 4.36 -35.07
CA PHE A 791 -44.99 5.33 -36.16
C PHE A 791 -45.79 6.58 -35.80
N PRO A 792 -45.34 7.76 -36.23
CA PRO A 792 -46.09 8.99 -36.03
C PRO A 792 -47.40 8.88 -36.80
N THR A 793 -48.51 8.68 -36.09
CA THR A 793 -49.84 8.53 -36.67
C THR A 793 -50.78 9.59 -36.11
N ARG A 794 -51.88 9.84 -36.82
CA ARG A 794 -53.01 10.56 -36.22
C ARG A 794 -54.31 9.81 -36.29
N VAL A 795 -55.07 9.99 -35.21
CA VAL A 795 -56.49 9.69 -35.13
C VAL A 795 -57.25 10.99 -34.86
N ALA A 796 -58.48 11.11 -35.35
CA ALA A 796 -59.36 12.20 -34.96
C ALA A 796 -59.75 12.05 -33.48
N ILE A 797 -59.86 13.17 -32.75
CA ILE A 797 -60.34 13.17 -31.35
C ILE A 797 -61.82 13.56 -31.33
N SER A 798 -62.68 12.60 -30.98
CA SER A 798 -64.09 12.86 -30.64
C SER A 798 -64.27 13.03 -29.13
N ASP A 799 -63.65 14.08 -28.55
CA ASP A 799 -63.84 14.46 -27.14
C ASP A 799 -64.97 15.51 -27.00
N PRO A 800 -66.08 15.19 -26.33
CA PRO A 800 -67.18 16.14 -26.10
C PRO A 800 -66.82 17.33 -25.20
N ARG A 801 -65.69 17.30 -24.47
CA ARG A 801 -65.38 18.27 -23.39
C ARG A 801 -64.54 19.48 -23.85
N GLY A 802 -64.39 19.70 -25.15
CA GLY A 802 -63.90 20.97 -25.70
C GLY A 802 -62.38 21.18 -25.64
N GLY A 803 -61.59 20.11 -25.63
CA GLY A 803 -60.12 20.20 -25.71
C GLY A 803 -59.63 20.89 -27.00
N ARG A 804 -58.54 21.66 -26.91
CA ARG A 804 -57.95 22.42 -28.04
C ARG A 804 -57.28 21.56 -29.14
N LYS A 805 -57.27 20.23 -29.03
CA LYS A 805 -56.67 19.32 -30.02
C LYS A 805 -57.76 18.49 -30.71
N SER A 806 -57.74 18.54 -32.03
CA SER A 806 -58.73 17.94 -32.92
C SER A 806 -58.30 16.61 -33.54
N SER A 807 -56.99 16.46 -33.73
CA SER A 807 -56.32 15.20 -33.99
C SER A 807 -55.38 14.89 -32.83
N ARG A 808 -55.24 13.61 -32.50
CA ARG A 808 -54.20 13.14 -31.59
C ARG A 808 -53.03 12.67 -32.45
N ARG A 809 -51.89 13.36 -32.36
CA ARG A 809 -50.62 12.67 -32.62
C ARG A 809 -50.47 11.57 -31.59
N GLN A 810 -50.37 10.34 -32.09
CA GLN A 810 -50.04 9.17 -31.29
C GLN A 810 -48.98 8.37 -32.02
N VAL A 811 -48.45 7.38 -31.32
CA VAL A 811 -47.67 6.32 -31.95
C VAL A 811 -48.60 5.15 -32.23
N GLY A 812 -48.46 4.53 -33.40
CA GLY A 812 -49.38 3.50 -33.90
C GLY A 812 -48.78 2.73 -35.07
N ALA A 813 -49.37 1.58 -35.41
CA ALA A 813 -48.82 0.67 -36.42
C ALA A 813 -48.99 1.24 -37.83
N ALA A 814 -47.97 1.13 -38.67
CA ALA A 814 -47.99 1.53 -40.07
C ALA A 814 -48.69 0.46 -40.94
N SER A 815 -49.96 0.21 -40.60
CA SER A 815 -50.79 -0.87 -41.15
C SER A 815 -51.88 -0.33 -42.09
N GLY A 816 -52.39 -1.19 -42.97
CA GLY A 816 -53.38 -0.81 -43.97
C GLY A 816 -52.83 0.13 -45.05
N THR A 817 -53.70 0.97 -45.62
CA THR A 817 -53.30 1.95 -46.63
C THR A 817 -52.77 3.21 -45.95
N LEU A 818 -51.50 3.53 -46.17
CA LEU A 818 -50.83 4.65 -45.51
C LEU A 818 -51.05 5.97 -46.25
N ILE A 819 -51.80 6.88 -45.63
CA ILE A 819 -52.01 8.25 -46.11
C ILE A 819 -50.95 9.13 -45.44
N TYR A 820 -49.86 9.39 -46.16
CA TYR A 820 -48.79 10.27 -45.72
C TYR A 820 -49.24 11.73 -45.77
N MET A 821 -49.00 12.48 -44.70
CA MET A 821 -49.37 13.89 -44.57
C MET A 821 -48.28 14.67 -43.82
N ARG A 822 -48.01 15.92 -44.22
CA ARG A 822 -46.98 16.79 -43.63
C ARG A 822 -47.63 18.05 -43.05
N VAL A 823 -48.14 17.93 -41.82
CA VAL A 823 -49.04 18.92 -41.21
C VAL A 823 -48.68 19.21 -39.74
N ASP A 824 -48.94 20.42 -39.23
CA ASP A 824 -48.64 20.75 -37.83
C ASP A 824 -49.67 20.16 -36.83
N ASP A 825 -49.40 20.24 -35.52
CA ASP A 825 -50.26 19.67 -34.44
C ASP A 825 -51.71 20.16 -34.46
N SER A 826 -51.97 21.36 -34.97
CA SER A 826 -53.31 21.95 -35.01
C SER A 826 -54.07 21.59 -36.29
N CYS A 827 -53.46 20.85 -37.21
CA CYS A 827 -54.16 20.27 -38.34
C CYS A 827 -55.05 19.08 -37.89
N PRO A 828 -56.38 19.14 -38.07
CA PRO A 828 -57.27 18.01 -37.87
C PRO A 828 -57.06 16.94 -38.95
N VAL A 829 -57.41 15.69 -38.63
CA VAL A 829 -57.58 14.64 -39.64
C VAL A 829 -59.06 14.22 -39.65
N PRO A 830 -59.66 13.96 -40.83
CA PRO A 830 -61.02 13.45 -40.90
C PRO A 830 -61.06 11.98 -40.44
N ILE A 831 -62.21 11.57 -39.91
CA ILE A 831 -62.56 10.14 -39.81
C ILE A 831 -62.94 9.70 -41.23
N VAL A 832 -62.14 8.82 -41.80
CA VAL A 832 -62.34 8.21 -43.12
C VAL A 832 -62.73 6.74 -42.91
N ARG A 833 -63.47 6.16 -43.87
CA ARG A 833 -63.85 4.74 -43.85
C ARG A 833 -62.70 3.88 -44.40
N ASP A 834 -62.78 2.57 -44.18
CA ASP A 834 -61.75 1.58 -44.48
C ASP A 834 -60.44 1.74 -43.66
N GLN A 835 -59.55 0.74 -43.74
CA GLN A 835 -58.32 0.63 -42.92
C GLN A 835 -57.20 1.58 -43.40
N ASN A 836 -57.48 2.88 -43.36
CA ASN A 836 -56.57 3.95 -43.76
C ASN A 836 -55.84 4.52 -42.54
N THR A 837 -54.50 4.45 -42.53
CA THR A 837 -53.68 4.97 -41.43
C THR A 837 -53.03 6.31 -41.85
N PHE A 838 -53.36 7.38 -41.14
CA PHE A 838 -52.75 8.70 -41.35
C PHE A 838 -51.34 8.75 -40.77
N PHE A 839 -50.33 8.76 -41.64
CA PHE A 839 -48.91 8.82 -41.27
C PHE A 839 -48.43 10.27 -41.25
N ASP A 840 -48.00 10.76 -40.09
CA ASP A 840 -47.61 12.15 -39.86
C ASP A 840 -46.11 12.38 -40.10
N VAL A 841 -45.80 13.11 -41.16
CA VAL A 841 -44.46 13.35 -41.68
C VAL A 841 -43.79 14.49 -40.90
N LEU A 842 -43.35 14.18 -39.70
CA LEU A 842 -42.63 15.11 -38.82
C LEU A 842 -41.17 15.31 -39.27
N PRO A 843 -40.55 16.48 -39.04
CA PRO A 843 -39.16 16.73 -39.44
C PRO A 843 -38.13 15.74 -38.85
N ARG A 844 -38.29 15.35 -37.58
CA ARG A 844 -37.50 14.25 -36.98
C ARG A 844 -37.97 12.88 -37.49
N SER A 845 -39.28 12.61 -37.44
CA SER A 845 -39.83 11.27 -37.69
C SER A 845 -39.87 10.85 -39.17
N GLY A 846 -39.56 11.75 -40.11
CA GLY A 846 -39.53 11.48 -41.55
C GLY A 846 -38.53 10.41 -41.98
N ALA A 847 -37.53 10.10 -41.15
CA ALA A 847 -36.62 8.99 -41.38
C ALA A 847 -37.37 7.63 -41.38
N LEU A 848 -38.19 7.36 -40.36
CA LEU A 848 -38.99 6.12 -40.27
C LEU A 848 -39.92 5.95 -41.48
N GLY A 849 -40.65 7.00 -41.86
CA GLY A 849 -41.55 6.95 -43.01
C GLY A 849 -40.84 6.73 -44.35
N THR A 850 -39.59 7.19 -44.46
CA THR A 850 -38.78 7.02 -45.67
C THR A 850 -38.32 5.57 -45.86
N LEU A 851 -38.15 4.79 -44.79
CA LEU A 851 -37.93 3.34 -44.91
C LEU A 851 -39.16 2.63 -45.50
N ILE A 852 -40.35 3.00 -45.05
CA ILE A 852 -41.61 2.35 -45.42
C ILE A 852 -41.95 2.61 -46.88
N ASN A 853 -41.92 3.87 -47.30
CA ASN A 853 -42.30 4.27 -48.65
C ASN A 853 -41.68 5.64 -49.02
N PRO A 854 -40.46 5.67 -49.60
CA PRO A 854 -39.83 6.90 -50.05
C PRO A 854 -40.71 7.72 -51.02
N THR A 855 -41.53 7.04 -51.82
CA THR A 855 -42.43 7.66 -52.79
C THR A 855 -43.66 8.26 -52.12
N GLY A 856 -44.23 7.58 -51.12
CA GLY A 856 -45.32 8.08 -50.27
C GLY A 856 -44.89 9.31 -49.48
N MET A 857 -43.68 9.31 -48.91
CA MET A 857 -43.10 10.46 -48.21
C MET A 857 -42.86 11.68 -49.12
N LYS A 858 -42.49 11.45 -50.39
CA LYS A 858 -42.37 12.51 -51.40
C LYS A 858 -43.73 13.04 -51.85
N LYS A 859 -44.76 12.20 -51.87
CA LYS A 859 -46.16 12.53 -52.20
C LYS A 859 -47.05 12.80 -50.97
N ALA A 860 -46.44 13.09 -49.82
CA ALA A 860 -47.19 13.36 -48.60
C ALA A 860 -48.07 14.60 -48.78
N LEU A 861 -49.36 14.47 -48.48
CA LEU A 861 -50.33 15.56 -48.53
C LEU A 861 -49.85 16.69 -47.60
N ASP A 862 -49.79 17.92 -48.09
CA ASP A 862 -49.67 19.06 -47.17
C ASP A 862 -50.99 19.25 -46.40
N GLU A 863 -51.08 20.30 -45.59
CA GLU A 863 -52.35 20.62 -44.93
C GLU A 863 -53.48 20.81 -45.95
N LEU A 864 -53.22 21.39 -47.11
CA LEU A 864 -54.23 21.59 -48.13
C LEU A 864 -54.79 20.26 -48.64
N GLY A 865 -53.91 19.33 -49.05
CA GLY A 865 -54.33 18.01 -49.51
C GLY A 865 -55.15 17.22 -48.48
N VAL A 866 -54.83 17.34 -47.18
CA VAL A 866 -55.62 16.71 -46.10
C VAL A 866 -57.00 17.37 -45.96
N LEU A 867 -57.08 18.70 -46.02
CA LEU A 867 -58.33 19.45 -45.89
C LEU A 867 -59.23 19.30 -47.12
N GLU A 868 -58.68 19.23 -48.33
CA GLU A 868 -59.44 18.96 -49.56
C GLU A 868 -60.06 17.56 -49.55
N MET A 869 -59.27 16.54 -49.20
CA MET A 869 -59.75 15.16 -49.00
C MET A 869 -60.86 15.09 -47.93
N ALA A 870 -60.81 15.95 -46.91
CA ALA A 870 -61.83 15.99 -45.88
C ALA A 870 -63.16 16.63 -46.32
N ILE A 871 -63.17 17.52 -47.33
CA ILE A 871 -64.40 18.21 -47.78
C ILE A 871 -65.45 17.21 -48.28
N ASP A 872 -65.04 16.13 -48.95
CA ASP A 872 -65.93 15.09 -49.48
C ASP A 872 -66.58 14.19 -48.42
N GLN A 873 -66.15 14.29 -47.15
CA GLN A 873 -66.73 13.56 -46.01
C GLN A 873 -67.15 14.51 -44.87
N LEU A 874 -67.16 15.82 -45.12
CA LEU A 874 -67.22 16.85 -44.07
C LEU A 874 -68.53 16.80 -43.26
N ALA A 875 -69.67 16.68 -43.93
CA ALA A 875 -70.99 16.58 -43.28
C ALA A 875 -71.20 15.28 -42.48
N ALA A 876 -70.31 14.28 -42.61
CA ALA A 876 -70.37 13.02 -41.86
C ALA A 876 -69.44 12.99 -40.63
N GLN A 877 -68.72 14.09 -40.34
CA GLN A 877 -67.79 14.17 -39.21
C GLN A 877 -68.52 14.53 -37.90
N PRO A 878 -68.16 13.91 -36.75
CA PRO A 878 -68.67 14.33 -35.44
C PRO A 878 -68.33 15.80 -35.15
N GLU A 879 -69.20 16.53 -34.46
CA GLU A 879 -69.08 17.99 -34.29
C GLU A 879 -67.70 18.51 -33.85
N PRO A 880 -66.97 17.89 -32.89
CA PRO A 880 -65.64 18.36 -32.50
C PRO A 880 -64.59 18.24 -33.62
N VAL A 881 -64.72 17.22 -34.47
CA VAL A 881 -63.85 16.97 -35.63
C VAL A 881 -64.25 17.88 -36.79
N LEU A 882 -65.56 18.04 -37.02
CA LEU A 882 -66.13 18.96 -38.00
C LEU A 882 -65.70 20.41 -37.75
N ASP A 883 -65.95 20.95 -36.56
CA ASP A 883 -65.58 22.32 -36.21
C ASP A 883 -64.07 22.56 -36.28
N ALA A 884 -63.25 21.52 -36.09
CA ALA A 884 -61.82 21.61 -36.28
C ALA A 884 -61.39 21.63 -37.75
N LEU A 885 -61.96 20.76 -38.59
CA LEU A 885 -61.75 20.74 -40.04
C LEU A 885 -62.12 22.09 -40.64
N LEU A 886 -63.32 22.59 -40.33
CA LEU A 886 -63.75 23.94 -40.67
C LEU A 886 -62.78 25.01 -40.13
N THR A 887 -62.29 24.84 -38.90
CA THR A 887 -61.30 25.74 -38.28
C THR A 887 -60.03 25.91 -39.13
N ARG A 888 -59.64 24.93 -39.95
CA ARG A 888 -58.49 25.04 -40.87
C ARG A 888 -58.87 25.29 -42.33
N ILE A 889 -59.88 24.59 -42.85
CA ILE A 889 -60.46 24.80 -44.19
C ILE A 889 -60.73 26.30 -44.44
N ILE A 890 -61.35 26.98 -43.48
CA ILE A 890 -61.72 28.39 -43.63
C ILE A 890 -60.48 29.30 -43.62
N HIS A 891 -59.41 28.95 -42.90
CA HIS A 891 -58.15 29.70 -42.91
C HIS A 891 -57.35 29.53 -44.21
N ARG A 892 -57.54 28.43 -44.94
CA ARG A 892 -56.85 28.16 -46.21
C ARG A 892 -57.74 28.27 -47.45
N LEU A 893 -58.87 29.00 -47.37
CA LEU A 893 -59.81 29.19 -48.49
C LEU A 893 -59.14 29.69 -49.78
N SER A 894 -58.12 30.56 -49.68
CA SER A 894 -57.36 31.08 -50.83
C SER A 894 -56.60 30.00 -51.58
N ASP A 895 -56.11 29.01 -50.83
CA ASP A 895 -55.21 27.97 -51.31
C ASP A 895 -55.98 26.81 -51.95
N LEU A 896 -57.19 26.51 -51.44
CA LEU A 896 -58.05 25.41 -51.89
C LEU A 896 -58.32 25.49 -53.40
N SER A 897 -58.40 24.34 -54.06
CA SER A 897 -58.82 24.26 -55.45
C SER A 897 -60.23 24.84 -55.64
N GLU A 898 -60.51 25.29 -56.86
CA GLU A 898 -61.83 25.87 -57.16
C GLU A 898 -62.97 24.85 -56.98
N SER A 899 -62.70 23.57 -57.23
CA SER A 899 -63.63 22.46 -56.96
C SER A 899 -63.95 22.34 -55.46
N ALA A 900 -62.91 22.35 -54.61
CA ALA A 900 -63.06 22.31 -53.16
C ALA A 900 -63.82 23.55 -52.63
N ARG A 901 -63.48 24.76 -53.10
CA ARG A 901 -64.19 26.00 -52.73
C ARG A 901 -65.67 25.97 -53.09
N ARG A 902 -66.03 25.54 -54.31
CA ARG A 902 -67.44 25.47 -54.76
C ARG A 902 -68.23 24.46 -53.94
N LYS A 903 -67.72 23.22 -53.76
CA LYS A 903 -68.34 22.19 -52.89
C LYS A 903 -68.64 22.75 -51.50
N LEU A 904 -67.70 23.49 -50.92
CA LEU A 904 -67.80 24.05 -49.59
C LEU A 904 -68.89 25.13 -49.43
N GLN A 905 -69.27 25.86 -50.49
CA GLN A 905 -70.32 26.90 -50.41
C GLN A 905 -71.72 26.34 -50.12
N ASP A 906 -71.97 25.08 -50.51
CA ASP A 906 -73.28 24.42 -50.39
C ASP A 906 -73.34 23.40 -49.23
N VAL A 907 -72.20 23.04 -48.63
CA VAL A 907 -72.16 22.16 -47.44
C VAL A 907 -72.72 22.91 -46.22
N PRO A 908 -73.72 22.35 -45.50
CA PRO A 908 -74.36 23.03 -44.37
C PRO A 908 -73.49 22.96 -43.11
N PHE A 909 -72.55 23.90 -42.97
CA PHE A 909 -71.59 23.90 -41.86
C PHE A 909 -71.63 25.14 -40.96
N VAL A 910 -72.21 26.25 -41.41
CA VAL A 910 -72.19 27.53 -40.69
C VAL A 910 -73.28 27.52 -39.63
N PRO A 911 -72.94 27.60 -38.32
CA PRO A 911 -73.94 27.86 -37.29
C PRO A 911 -74.51 29.26 -37.49
N VAL A 912 -75.76 29.49 -37.09
CA VAL A 912 -76.40 30.81 -37.13
C VAL A 912 -76.94 31.17 -35.76
N PHE A 913 -77.01 32.47 -35.44
CA PHE A 913 -77.41 32.93 -34.12
C PHE A 913 -78.80 32.39 -33.73
N GLY A 914 -78.97 31.96 -32.47
CA GLY A 914 -80.28 31.52 -31.94
C GLY A 914 -80.92 30.29 -32.59
N GLN A 915 -80.19 29.48 -33.37
CA GLN A 915 -80.65 28.17 -33.87
C GLN A 915 -79.55 27.12 -33.70
N THR A 916 -79.94 25.84 -33.54
CA THR A 916 -79.00 24.70 -33.41
C THR A 916 -78.48 24.20 -34.76
N ASN A 917 -79.23 24.43 -35.83
CA ASN A 917 -78.92 23.86 -37.14
C ASN A 917 -77.86 24.69 -37.86
N ARG A 918 -76.93 24.00 -38.53
CA ARG A 918 -75.96 24.60 -39.44
C ARG A 918 -76.59 24.76 -40.82
N ILE A 919 -76.32 25.87 -41.50
CA ILE A 919 -76.83 26.16 -42.85
C ILE A 919 -75.67 26.39 -43.84
N PRO A 920 -75.92 26.33 -45.16
CA PRO A 920 -74.91 26.67 -46.15
C PRO A 920 -74.46 28.13 -46.02
N PRO A 921 -73.15 28.43 -46.09
CA PRO A 921 -72.63 29.80 -46.05
C PRO A 921 -73.36 30.77 -46.97
N SER A 922 -73.71 30.34 -48.19
CA SER A 922 -74.35 31.13 -49.24
C SER A 922 -75.70 31.78 -48.84
N GLN A 923 -76.31 31.34 -47.73
CA GLN A 923 -77.57 31.86 -47.21
C GLN A 923 -77.41 32.87 -46.06
N VAL A 924 -76.18 33.12 -45.61
CA VAL A 924 -75.83 33.89 -44.41
C VAL A 924 -75.51 35.35 -44.74
N ILE A 925 -75.98 36.28 -43.91
CA ILE A 925 -75.66 37.72 -44.03
C ILE A 925 -74.31 38.02 -43.38
N ASP A 926 -73.46 38.79 -44.05
CA ASP A 926 -72.15 39.25 -43.56
C ASP A 926 -72.32 40.23 -42.36
N PRO A 927 -71.85 39.89 -41.14
CA PRO A 927 -71.92 40.75 -39.95
C PRO A 927 -70.83 41.86 -39.87
N ARG A 928 -69.91 41.96 -40.83
CA ARG A 928 -69.08 43.18 -41.05
C ARG A 928 -69.70 44.12 -42.06
N SER A 929 -70.46 43.58 -43.01
CA SER A 929 -71.13 44.39 -44.02
C SER A 929 -72.04 45.40 -43.35
N LYS A 930 -72.36 46.44 -44.10
CA LYS A 930 -73.31 47.48 -43.69
C LYS A 930 -74.70 46.88 -43.37
N LEU A 931 -75.00 45.68 -43.87
CA LEU A 931 -76.23 44.93 -43.62
C LEU A 931 -76.31 44.34 -42.21
N ALA A 932 -75.18 44.05 -41.57
CA ALA A 932 -75.07 43.40 -40.27
C ALA A 932 -76.03 43.97 -39.21
N SER A 933 -75.95 45.30 -39.08
CA SER A 933 -76.73 46.14 -38.18
C SER A 933 -78.23 45.92 -38.25
N LEU A 934 -78.73 45.55 -39.44
CA LEU A 934 -80.15 45.46 -39.74
C LEU A 934 -80.76 44.17 -39.20
N TYR A 935 -79.93 43.17 -38.91
CA TYR A 935 -80.26 41.85 -38.40
C TYR A 935 -79.81 41.63 -36.94
N GLU A 936 -79.20 42.65 -36.33
CA GLU A 936 -78.47 42.56 -35.05
C GLU A 936 -79.35 42.13 -33.86
N GLY A 937 -79.33 40.83 -33.54
CA GLY A 937 -80.16 40.21 -32.50
C GLY A 937 -81.28 39.28 -32.99
N GLU A 938 -81.43 39.08 -34.30
CA GLU A 938 -82.39 38.11 -34.85
C GLU A 938 -81.75 36.73 -35.04
N PRO A 939 -82.51 35.64 -34.81
CA PRO A 939 -82.02 34.29 -35.05
C PRO A 939 -81.95 33.95 -36.54
N GLY A 940 -81.04 33.04 -36.90
CA GLY A 940 -80.98 32.37 -38.20
C GLY A 940 -80.33 33.13 -39.36
N LYS A 941 -80.12 34.46 -39.25
CA LYS A 941 -79.65 35.30 -40.38
C LYS A 941 -78.18 35.72 -40.31
N LEU A 942 -77.69 35.98 -39.11
CA LEU A 942 -76.27 36.28 -38.86
C LEU A 942 -75.53 34.99 -38.46
N PRO A 943 -74.27 34.81 -38.88
CA PRO A 943 -73.47 33.66 -38.52
C PRO A 943 -73.24 33.63 -37.00
N GLY A 944 -73.38 32.44 -36.44
CA GLY A 944 -73.13 32.12 -35.04
C GLY A 944 -71.91 31.23 -34.88
N GLY A 945 -71.56 30.95 -33.62
CA GLY A 945 -70.36 30.18 -33.30
C GLY A 945 -69.10 30.79 -33.94
N ARG A 946 -68.17 29.92 -34.39
CA ARG A 946 -66.88 30.36 -34.93
C ARG A 946 -67.01 31.18 -36.22
N CYS A 947 -67.93 30.81 -37.11
CA CYS A 947 -68.13 31.46 -38.40
C CYS A 947 -68.61 32.92 -38.28
N GLY A 948 -69.21 33.30 -37.14
CA GLY A 948 -69.59 34.69 -36.82
C GLY A 948 -68.51 35.48 -36.09
N THR A 949 -67.31 34.93 -35.95
CA THR A 949 -66.19 35.55 -35.22
C THR A 949 -64.92 35.56 -36.06
N GLU A 950 -64.00 36.47 -35.74
CA GLU A 950 -62.72 36.56 -36.43
C GLU A 950 -61.76 35.42 -36.06
N PRO A 951 -60.90 34.95 -36.98
CA PRO A 951 -60.73 35.41 -38.37
C PRO A 951 -61.68 34.77 -39.39
N TYR A 952 -62.44 33.75 -39.00
CA TYR A 952 -63.33 32.96 -39.87
C TYR A 952 -64.28 33.83 -40.68
N LEU A 953 -64.86 34.81 -39.99
CA LEU A 953 -65.71 35.83 -40.54
C LEU A 953 -65.02 36.57 -41.69
N SER A 954 -63.82 37.15 -41.45
CA SER A 954 -62.98 37.77 -42.49
C SER A 954 -62.81 36.92 -43.75
N LEU A 955 -62.59 35.62 -43.56
CA LEU A 955 -62.17 34.69 -44.60
C LEU A 955 -63.34 34.19 -45.45
N LEU A 956 -64.49 33.91 -44.83
CA LEU A 956 -65.72 33.59 -45.54
C LEU A 956 -66.20 34.82 -46.35
N ILE A 957 -66.12 36.02 -45.77
CA ILE A 957 -66.46 37.26 -46.48
C ILE A 957 -65.54 37.50 -47.68
N SER A 958 -64.23 37.40 -47.50
CA SER A 958 -63.28 37.74 -48.58
C SER A 958 -63.46 36.82 -49.79
N HIS A 959 -63.76 35.54 -49.57
CA HIS A 959 -64.03 34.55 -50.61
C HIS A 959 -65.49 34.53 -51.10
N GLY A 960 -66.31 35.51 -50.69
CA GLY A 960 -67.69 35.67 -51.18
C GLY A 960 -68.68 34.60 -50.68
N PHE A 961 -68.39 33.93 -49.57
CA PHE A 961 -69.28 32.92 -49.00
C PHE A 961 -70.52 33.53 -48.31
N PHE A 962 -70.48 34.79 -47.88
CA PHE A 962 -71.60 35.49 -47.19
C PHE A 962 -72.18 36.63 -48.03
N LYS A 963 -73.50 36.88 -47.90
CA LYS A 963 -74.22 37.99 -48.54
C LYS A 963 -73.82 39.33 -47.87
N ARG A 964 -73.03 40.14 -48.59
CA ARG A 964 -72.43 41.40 -48.09
C ARG A 964 -72.91 42.70 -48.76
N GLU A 965 -73.56 42.59 -49.91
CA GLU A 965 -74.07 43.74 -50.66
C GLU A 965 -75.59 43.84 -50.52
N MET A 966 -76.10 45.07 -50.48
CA MET A 966 -77.51 45.37 -50.23
C MET A 966 -78.37 44.96 -51.44
N THR A 967 -79.01 43.79 -51.38
CA THR A 967 -79.90 43.30 -52.44
C THR A 967 -81.36 43.71 -52.22
N GLY A 968 -82.18 43.75 -53.28
CA GLY A 968 -83.62 44.03 -53.19
C GLY A 968 -84.37 43.10 -52.23
N GLU A 969 -83.94 41.83 -52.12
CA GLU A 969 -84.43 40.86 -51.13
C GLU A 969 -84.25 41.38 -49.71
N ILE A 970 -82.99 41.71 -49.36
CA ILE A 970 -82.56 42.16 -48.03
C ILE A 970 -83.26 43.46 -47.65
N VAL A 971 -83.34 44.42 -48.56
CA VAL A 971 -84.01 45.71 -48.36
C VAL A 971 -85.50 45.52 -48.05
N THR A 972 -86.18 44.66 -48.80
CA THR A 972 -87.61 44.33 -48.60
C THR A 972 -87.84 43.60 -47.28
N GLU A 973 -86.94 42.68 -46.91
CA GLU A 973 -86.97 41.99 -45.63
C GLU A 973 -86.85 42.97 -44.45
N ARG A 974 -85.91 43.93 -44.51
CA ARG A 974 -85.59 44.81 -43.38
C ARG A 974 -86.66 45.87 -43.08
N ILE A 975 -87.29 46.48 -44.08
CA ILE A 975 -88.46 47.36 -43.83
C ILE A 975 -89.71 46.56 -43.40
N THR A 976 -89.77 45.28 -43.73
CA THR A 976 -90.83 44.39 -43.23
C THR A 976 -90.59 44.05 -41.76
N TYR A 977 -89.36 43.71 -41.38
CA TYR A 977 -88.96 43.51 -39.99
C TYR A 977 -89.21 44.75 -39.12
N LEU A 978 -88.57 45.89 -39.42
CA LEU A 978 -88.55 47.06 -38.51
C LEU A 978 -89.96 47.56 -38.16
N ALA A 979 -90.88 47.56 -39.12
CA ALA A 979 -92.25 48.04 -38.93
C ALA A 979 -93.20 47.00 -38.32
N THR A 980 -92.89 45.70 -38.41
CA THR A 980 -93.67 44.65 -37.73
C THR A 980 -93.23 44.50 -36.28
N GLN A 981 -91.98 44.88 -35.97
CA GLN A 981 -91.43 44.96 -34.62
C GLN A 981 -91.68 46.34 -33.95
N TRP A 982 -92.67 47.11 -34.42
CA TRP A 982 -93.02 48.41 -33.84
C TRP A 982 -94.54 48.60 -33.71
N PRO A 983 -95.07 49.04 -32.55
CA PRO A 983 -94.37 49.25 -31.29
C PRO A 983 -94.08 47.92 -30.57
N ALA A 984 -92.84 47.73 -30.11
CA ALA A 984 -92.43 46.59 -29.28
C ALA A 984 -91.63 47.08 -28.07
N ALA A 985 -91.61 46.29 -26.99
CA ALA A 985 -91.08 46.70 -25.68
C ALA A 985 -89.56 47.04 -25.64
N ASP A 986 -88.79 46.69 -26.69
CA ASP A 986 -87.37 47.02 -26.85
C ASP A 986 -87.18 48.21 -27.82
N TYR A 987 -87.90 49.30 -27.54
CA TYR A 987 -87.91 50.54 -28.34
C TYR A 987 -86.49 51.03 -28.72
N PRO A 988 -85.52 51.12 -27.78
CA PRO A 988 -84.19 51.68 -28.06
C PRO A 988 -83.37 50.84 -29.06
N ARG A 989 -83.64 49.54 -29.17
CA ARG A 989 -82.91 48.66 -30.08
C ARG A 989 -83.45 48.68 -31.50
N ILE A 990 -84.77 48.71 -31.68
CA ILE A 990 -85.37 48.92 -33.00
C ILE A 990 -84.99 50.32 -33.51
N PHE A 991 -84.93 51.31 -32.61
CA PHE A 991 -84.38 52.65 -32.85
C PHE A 991 -82.92 52.64 -33.34
N ASP A 992 -82.03 51.94 -32.64
CA ASP A 992 -80.62 51.83 -32.99
C ASP A 992 -80.39 51.12 -34.34
N LYS A 993 -81.12 50.02 -34.60
CA LYS A 993 -81.12 49.34 -35.91
C LYS A 993 -81.49 50.30 -37.04
N ALA A 994 -82.52 51.11 -36.85
CA ALA A 994 -83.00 52.01 -37.88
C ALA A 994 -82.07 53.21 -38.13
N ARG A 995 -81.35 53.70 -37.09
CA ARG A 995 -80.23 54.64 -37.27
C ARG A 995 -79.17 54.06 -38.20
N LYS A 996 -78.73 52.84 -37.90
CA LYS A 996 -77.73 52.14 -38.70
C LYS A 996 -78.26 51.94 -40.12
N PHE A 997 -79.51 51.49 -40.29
CA PHE A 997 -80.14 51.35 -41.61
C PHE A 997 -80.08 52.64 -42.45
N LEU A 998 -80.36 53.79 -41.85
CA LEU A 998 -80.36 55.07 -42.56
C LEU A 998 -78.99 55.46 -43.13
N VAL A 999 -77.95 55.43 -42.29
CA VAL A 999 -76.56 55.75 -42.71
C VAL A 999 -76.10 54.80 -43.80
N LEU A 1000 -76.47 53.53 -43.66
CA LEU A 1000 -75.95 52.45 -44.50
C LEU A 1000 -76.74 52.35 -45.82
N LEU A 1001 -77.95 52.90 -45.87
CA LEU A 1001 -78.70 53.20 -47.09
C LEU A 1001 -78.13 54.42 -47.83
N ASP A 1002 -77.66 55.47 -47.12
CA ASP A 1002 -77.00 56.65 -47.73
C ASP A 1002 -75.82 56.20 -48.61
N GLU A 1003 -74.95 55.40 -48.03
CA GLU A 1003 -73.69 55.00 -48.66
C GLU A 1003 -73.87 53.92 -49.75
N SER A 1004 -74.97 53.15 -49.71
CA SER A 1004 -75.18 52.00 -50.61
C SER A 1004 -76.14 52.28 -51.76
N TRP A 1005 -76.89 53.39 -51.74
CA TRP A 1005 -78.01 53.69 -52.64
C TRP A 1005 -77.78 53.39 -54.15
N PRO A 1006 -76.65 53.76 -54.78
CA PRO A 1006 -76.46 53.60 -56.22
C PRO A 1006 -76.54 52.15 -56.72
N ASN A 1007 -76.14 51.18 -55.91
CA ASN A 1007 -75.98 49.79 -56.34
C ASN A 1007 -77.29 48.98 -56.25
N ILE A 1008 -78.31 49.52 -55.59
CA ILE A 1008 -79.54 48.81 -55.21
C ILE A 1008 -80.69 49.08 -56.19
N GLN A 1009 -80.70 50.29 -56.78
CA GLN A 1009 -81.84 50.86 -57.50
C GLN A 1009 -82.47 49.94 -58.59
N PRO A 1010 -81.72 49.15 -59.38
CA PRO A 1010 -82.32 48.25 -60.38
C PRO A 1010 -83.15 47.08 -59.79
N ALA A 1011 -82.95 46.74 -58.52
CA ALA A 1011 -83.47 45.50 -57.91
C ALA A 1011 -84.71 45.71 -57.00
N LEU A 1012 -85.23 46.92 -56.87
CA LEU A 1012 -86.34 47.25 -55.96
C LEU A 1012 -87.67 47.43 -56.69
N SER A 1013 -88.53 46.40 -56.63
CA SER A 1013 -89.83 46.39 -57.29
C SER A 1013 -90.93 47.07 -56.44
N ILE A 1014 -91.27 48.31 -56.79
CA ILE A 1014 -92.58 49.01 -56.64
C ILE A 1014 -93.24 49.15 -55.24
N THR A 1015 -93.00 48.28 -54.26
CA THR A 1015 -93.75 48.22 -52.99
C THR A 1015 -92.96 48.76 -51.78
N TRP A 1016 -92.26 49.90 -51.95
CA TRP A 1016 -91.55 50.57 -50.86
C TRP A 1016 -92.49 51.45 -50.03
N ASN A 1017 -92.52 51.26 -48.70
CA ASN A 1017 -93.54 51.84 -47.84
C ASN A 1017 -92.96 52.85 -46.83
N LEU A 1018 -93.07 54.14 -47.17
CA LEU A 1018 -92.64 55.28 -46.34
C LEU A 1018 -93.57 55.60 -45.16
N ALA A 1019 -94.76 55.00 -45.08
CA ALA A 1019 -95.67 55.18 -43.94
C ALA A 1019 -95.27 54.32 -42.71
N LYS A 1020 -94.16 53.58 -42.82
CA LYS A 1020 -93.57 52.80 -41.73
C LYS A 1020 -92.58 53.66 -40.92
N PRO A 1021 -92.61 53.63 -39.57
CA PRO A 1021 -91.65 54.36 -38.74
C PRO A 1021 -90.30 53.62 -38.69
N TRP A 1022 -89.20 54.31 -39.02
CA TRP A 1022 -87.84 53.71 -38.99
C TRP A 1022 -86.68 54.73 -38.89
N MET A 1023 -86.87 55.91 -38.29
CA MET A 1023 -85.80 56.92 -38.20
C MET A 1023 -85.49 57.36 -36.76
N PRO A 1024 -84.20 57.54 -36.40
CA PRO A 1024 -83.78 57.86 -35.03
C PRO A 1024 -83.85 59.36 -34.72
N ILE A 1025 -84.14 59.70 -33.45
CA ILE A 1025 -84.08 61.05 -32.87
C ILE A 1025 -83.61 60.95 -31.40
N ARG A 1026 -82.53 61.62 -30.97
CA ARG A 1026 -81.92 61.41 -29.62
C ARG A 1026 -82.84 61.72 -28.43
N LYS A 1027 -83.98 62.39 -28.66
CA LYS A 1027 -85.00 62.60 -27.64
C LYS A 1027 -85.85 61.33 -27.47
N ASP A 1028 -85.63 60.66 -26.35
CA ASP A 1028 -86.49 59.62 -25.76
C ASP A 1028 -86.62 58.30 -26.55
N SER A 1029 -85.69 58.01 -27.47
CA SER A 1029 -85.56 56.72 -28.19
C SER A 1029 -86.78 56.24 -28.97
N SER A 1030 -87.73 57.13 -29.29
CA SER A 1030 -88.86 56.84 -30.17
C SER A 1030 -88.44 56.80 -31.63
N LEU A 1031 -88.87 55.78 -32.40
CA LEU A 1031 -88.73 55.81 -33.85
C LEU A 1031 -89.70 56.81 -34.47
N ALA A 1032 -89.13 57.83 -35.11
CA ALA A 1032 -89.84 58.81 -35.90
C ALA A 1032 -89.84 58.43 -37.39
N THR A 1033 -90.50 59.28 -38.18
CA THR A 1033 -90.18 59.52 -39.59
C THR A 1033 -88.96 60.48 -39.69
N PRO A 1034 -88.28 60.64 -40.84
CA PRO A 1034 -86.87 61.14 -40.93
C PRO A 1034 -86.48 62.59 -40.50
N LEU A 1035 -87.22 63.32 -39.65
CA LEU A 1035 -87.43 64.75 -39.90
C LEU A 1035 -86.66 65.86 -39.06
N THR A 1036 -85.50 65.70 -38.34
CA THR A 1036 -84.80 66.84 -37.57
C THR A 1036 -83.26 66.75 -37.16
N SER A 1037 -82.56 67.90 -36.89
CA SER A 1037 -81.49 68.17 -35.82
C SER A 1037 -79.97 68.59 -36.09
N ARG A 1038 -78.91 67.96 -35.48
CA ARG A 1038 -77.40 68.23 -35.57
C ARG A 1038 -76.40 67.04 -35.19
N ASP A 1039 -75.11 67.18 -34.74
CA ASP A 1039 -74.19 66.07 -34.19
C ASP A 1039 -72.86 66.40 -33.33
N LYS A 1040 -71.57 66.09 -33.73
CA LYS A 1040 -70.31 66.02 -32.83
C LYS A 1040 -68.86 66.13 -33.48
N GLU A 1041 -67.78 66.65 -32.78
CA GLU A 1041 -66.30 66.75 -33.18
C GLU A 1041 -65.32 67.35 -32.08
N GLY A 1042 -63.94 67.30 -32.14
CA GLY A 1042 -62.97 68.09 -31.27
C GLY A 1042 -61.43 67.70 -31.12
N ARG A 1043 -60.60 68.35 -30.22
CA ARG A 1043 -59.14 68.07 -29.83
C ARG A 1043 -59.01 67.31 -28.45
N PRO A 1044 -59.55 66.11 -28.23
CA PRO A 1044 -60.23 65.70 -26.97
C PRO A 1044 -59.44 65.42 -25.68
N PHE A 1045 -58.13 65.66 -25.54
CA PHE A 1045 -57.51 65.67 -24.18
C PHE A 1045 -57.84 66.99 -23.48
N LEU A 1046 -59.16 67.21 -23.44
CA LEU A 1046 -59.91 68.45 -23.47
C LEU A 1046 -61.36 68.28 -22.91
N PHE A 1047 -62.35 67.60 -23.52
CA PHE A 1047 -63.74 68.10 -23.31
C PHE A 1047 -64.96 67.19 -23.47
N ASP A 1048 -64.79 65.95 -23.94
CA ASP A 1048 -65.62 65.37 -25.01
C ASP A 1048 -67.04 64.86 -24.65
N LEU A 1049 -67.87 65.72 -24.04
CA LEU A 1049 -69.19 65.44 -23.46
C LEU A 1049 -70.37 65.98 -24.34
N VAL A 1050 -71.44 66.48 -23.68
CA VAL A 1050 -72.52 67.37 -24.16
C VAL A 1050 -73.66 66.80 -25.04
N LEU A 1051 -73.61 66.94 -26.37
CA LEU A 1051 -74.81 67.29 -27.16
C LEU A 1051 -75.88 66.21 -27.42
N PHE A 1052 -77.12 66.66 -27.69
CA PHE A 1052 -78.38 65.89 -27.82
C PHE A 1052 -79.06 65.69 -29.23
N PRO A 1053 -78.44 65.95 -30.40
CA PRO A 1053 -79.00 65.66 -31.74
C PRO A 1053 -79.19 64.22 -32.26
N VAL A 1054 -79.77 64.04 -33.47
CA VAL A 1054 -79.61 62.81 -34.27
C VAL A 1054 -78.16 62.38 -34.29
N ASP A 1055 -77.98 61.07 -34.17
CA ASP A 1055 -76.72 60.49 -33.80
C ASP A 1055 -75.84 60.21 -35.04
N GLY A 1056 -75.50 61.27 -35.78
CA GLY A 1056 -74.49 61.25 -36.86
C GLY A 1056 -74.68 62.27 -37.99
N ARG A 1057 -73.54 62.68 -38.59
CA ARG A 1057 -73.40 63.21 -39.96
C ARG A 1057 -73.94 62.22 -41.02
N ILE A 1058 -74.89 62.63 -41.84
CA ILE A 1058 -75.20 62.04 -43.16
C ILE A 1058 -74.42 62.83 -44.20
N HIS A 1059 -73.91 62.21 -45.26
CA HIS A 1059 -72.84 62.80 -46.08
C HIS A 1059 -73.11 62.80 -47.59
N ASN A 1060 -73.68 61.74 -48.17
CA ASN A 1060 -73.88 61.71 -49.63
C ASN A 1060 -75.06 62.62 -50.04
N THR A 1061 -74.88 63.43 -51.09
CA THR A 1061 -75.86 64.45 -51.50
C THR A 1061 -77.13 63.88 -52.15
N ALA A 1062 -77.14 62.60 -52.53
CA ALA A 1062 -78.33 61.88 -52.98
C ALA A 1062 -79.26 61.51 -51.82
N LEU A 1063 -78.77 60.92 -50.71
CA LEU A 1063 -79.63 60.69 -49.54
C LEU A 1063 -79.72 61.92 -48.62
N ARG A 1064 -78.82 62.90 -48.73
CA ARG A 1064 -79.04 64.25 -48.17
C ARG A 1064 -79.99 65.11 -49.00
N ARG A 1065 -80.39 64.66 -50.18
CA ARG A 1065 -81.69 65.04 -50.75
C ARG A 1065 -82.87 64.57 -49.85
N PHE A 1066 -82.56 64.11 -48.60
CA PHE A 1066 -83.32 64.21 -47.33
C PHE A 1066 -82.65 64.92 -46.05
N LEU A 1067 -81.32 65.18 -45.86
CA LEU A 1067 -80.59 65.22 -44.51
C LEU A 1067 -79.37 66.22 -44.27
N GLY A 1068 -78.71 66.32 -43.06
CA GLY A 1068 -78.27 67.64 -42.45
C GLY A 1068 -76.87 68.14 -41.84
N TRP A 1069 -76.03 67.51 -40.97
CA TRP A 1069 -75.54 68.14 -39.66
C TRP A 1069 -74.06 68.68 -39.30
N ASP A 1070 -73.55 68.83 -38.00
CA ASP A 1070 -72.56 69.81 -37.31
C ASP A 1070 -72.02 69.57 -35.79
N SER A 1071 -71.07 70.37 -35.16
CA SER A 1071 -70.07 69.98 -34.04
C SER A 1071 -69.74 70.79 -32.66
N ILE A 1072 -68.50 70.77 -32.00
CA ILE A 1072 -68.17 70.99 -30.49
C ILE A 1072 -66.84 71.74 -29.90
N ALA A 1073 -66.08 71.29 -28.81
CA ALA A 1073 -65.38 72.13 -27.71
C ALA A 1073 -63.98 71.77 -26.97
N THR A 1074 -63.77 71.94 -25.60
CA THR A 1074 -62.63 72.64 -24.81
C THR A 1074 -61.34 72.11 -23.97
N HIS A 1075 -61.24 71.38 -22.78
CA HIS A 1075 -60.11 71.54 -21.70
C HIS A 1075 -59.12 70.51 -20.87
N ILE A 1076 -59.35 69.21 -20.50
CA ILE A 1076 -58.69 68.15 -19.61
C ILE A 1076 -57.16 67.77 -19.73
N LEU A 1077 -56.23 68.33 -18.91
CA LEU A 1077 -54.76 68.09 -19.08
C LEU A 1077 -53.85 67.81 -17.85
N HIS A 1078 -53.94 68.54 -16.73
CA HIS A 1078 -52.91 68.47 -15.68
C HIS A 1078 -52.98 67.22 -14.78
N ASP A 1079 -54.13 66.53 -14.79
CA ASP A 1079 -54.33 65.21 -14.16
C ASP A 1079 -53.38 64.10 -14.65
N GLN A 1080 -52.51 64.39 -15.63
CA GLN A 1080 -51.70 63.45 -16.38
C GLN A 1080 -50.20 63.42 -16.04
N LEU A 1081 -49.61 64.47 -15.43
CA LEU A 1081 -48.14 64.54 -15.17
C LEU A 1081 -47.69 63.59 -14.07
N GLN A 1082 -48.22 63.79 -12.86
CA GLN A 1082 -47.68 63.23 -11.61
C GLN A 1082 -47.62 61.70 -11.61
N ARG A 1083 -48.45 61.08 -12.47
CA ARG A 1083 -48.50 59.64 -12.78
C ARG A 1083 -47.26 59.11 -13.54
N ALA A 1084 -46.19 59.91 -13.69
CA ALA A 1084 -45.02 59.61 -14.54
C ALA A 1084 -43.63 59.63 -13.87
N LEU A 1085 -43.46 60.08 -12.61
CA LEU A 1085 -42.13 60.27 -11.99
C LEU A 1085 -41.63 59.08 -11.15
N ASN A 1086 -42.44 58.58 -10.21
CA ASN A 1086 -42.18 57.28 -9.57
C ASN A 1086 -42.34 56.10 -10.58
N HIS A 1087 -42.86 56.40 -11.76
CA HIS A 1087 -42.93 55.51 -12.91
C HIS A 1087 -41.51 55.21 -13.45
N THR A 1088 -40.95 54.07 -13.06
CA THR A 1088 -39.60 53.62 -13.49
C THR A 1088 -39.55 53.19 -14.95
N ARG A 1089 -40.57 52.46 -15.42
CA ARG A 1089 -40.62 51.96 -16.80
C ARG A 1089 -40.75 53.14 -17.75
N HIS A 1090 -39.79 53.26 -18.68
CA HIS A 1090 -39.64 54.38 -19.62
C HIS A 1090 -39.34 55.75 -18.97
N ARG A 1091 -38.73 55.79 -17.77
CA ARG A 1091 -38.50 57.02 -17.00
C ARG A 1091 -37.74 58.12 -17.75
N PRO A 1092 -36.62 57.88 -18.47
CA PRO A 1092 -36.01 58.93 -19.28
C PRO A 1092 -36.97 59.60 -20.28
N ILE A 1093 -37.95 58.86 -20.81
CA ILE A 1093 -38.82 59.30 -21.92
C ILE A 1093 -40.19 59.82 -21.47
N ARG A 1094 -40.90 59.22 -20.51
CA ARG A 1094 -42.11 59.88 -19.97
C ARG A 1094 -41.75 61.19 -19.27
N LEU A 1095 -40.56 61.25 -18.67
CA LEU A 1095 -39.98 62.51 -18.23
C LEU A 1095 -39.63 63.36 -19.43
N HIS A 1096 -38.66 63.05 -20.30
CA HIS A 1096 -38.31 63.89 -21.46
C HIS A 1096 -39.52 64.33 -22.31
N THR A 1097 -40.56 63.51 -22.49
CA THR A 1097 -41.73 63.80 -23.33
C THR A 1097 -42.88 64.50 -22.60
N LEU A 1098 -43.13 64.31 -21.29
CA LEU A 1098 -43.97 65.26 -20.55
C LEU A 1098 -43.20 66.56 -20.31
N ILE A 1099 -41.90 66.51 -20.01
CA ILE A 1099 -40.95 67.64 -20.10
C ILE A 1099 -40.82 68.16 -21.56
N THR A 1100 -41.39 67.52 -22.59
CA THR A 1100 -41.51 68.09 -23.95
C THR A 1100 -42.84 68.81 -24.12
N GLU A 1101 -43.98 68.17 -23.85
CA GLU A 1101 -45.28 68.86 -23.94
C GLU A 1101 -45.45 69.94 -22.85
N PHE A 1102 -44.66 69.85 -21.76
CA PHE A 1102 -44.45 70.86 -20.72
C PHE A 1102 -43.12 71.63 -20.82
N SER A 1103 -42.40 71.55 -21.96
CA SER A 1103 -41.51 72.65 -22.40
C SER A 1103 -42.06 73.38 -23.64
N ARG A 1104 -43.00 72.76 -24.36
CA ARG A 1104 -43.84 73.39 -25.39
C ARG A 1104 -44.97 74.21 -24.78
N ARG A 1105 -45.59 73.72 -23.70
CA ARG A 1105 -46.42 74.53 -22.80
C ARG A 1105 -45.52 75.11 -21.73
N ALA A 1106 -45.73 76.36 -21.37
CA ALA A 1106 -45.15 76.91 -20.15
C ALA A 1106 -45.78 76.21 -18.93
N LEU A 1107 -44.94 75.74 -18.00
CA LEU A 1107 -45.38 75.29 -16.68
C LEU A 1107 -45.47 76.46 -15.70
N SER A 1108 -46.33 76.35 -14.69
CA SER A 1108 -46.26 77.19 -13.50
C SER A 1108 -45.25 76.65 -12.48
N ASP A 1109 -44.78 77.51 -11.57
CA ASP A 1109 -43.87 77.14 -10.47
C ASP A 1109 -44.38 75.94 -9.65
N LYS A 1110 -45.70 75.80 -9.53
CA LYS A 1110 -46.35 74.72 -8.76
C LYS A 1110 -46.30 73.37 -9.47
N GLU A 1111 -46.42 73.34 -10.80
CA GLU A 1111 -46.14 72.12 -11.57
C GLU A 1111 -44.63 71.81 -11.58
N LEU A 1112 -43.77 72.82 -11.55
CA LEU A 1112 -42.31 72.67 -11.58
C LEU A 1112 -41.72 72.14 -10.26
N GLU A 1113 -42.22 72.58 -9.10
CA GLU A 1113 -41.76 72.04 -7.81
C GLU A 1113 -42.38 70.69 -7.48
N SER A 1114 -43.58 70.42 -8.01
CA SER A 1114 -44.13 69.05 -8.13
C SER A 1114 -43.31 68.14 -9.07
N LEU A 1115 -42.25 68.66 -9.71
CA LEU A 1115 -41.31 67.94 -10.57
C LEU A 1115 -39.95 67.73 -9.88
N LYS A 1116 -39.41 68.75 -9.18
CA LYS A 1116 -38.12 68.66 -8.43
C LYS A 1116 -38.12 67.61 -7.31
N ASP A 1117 -39.19 67.50 -6.53
CA ASP A 1117 -39.20 66.65 -5.34
C ASP A 1117 -39.04 65.15 -5.68
N ILE A 1118 -39.58 64.73 -6.83
CA ILE A 1118 -39.72 63.31 -7.18
C ILE A 1118 -38.43 62.70 -7.81
N VAL A 1119 -37.26 63.33 -7.61
CA VAL A 1119 -35.98 62.93 -8.25
C VAL A 1119 -34.70 62.94 -7.39
N SER A 1120 -34.63 63.60 -6.22
CA SER A 1120 -33.34 63.86 -5.52
C SER A 1120 -32.63 62.62 -4.94
N ASN A 1121 -31.30 62.72 -4.75
CA ASN A 1121 -30.37 61.71 -4.21
C ASN A 1121 -30.41 60.32 -4.89
N ARG A 1122 -31.01 60.23 -6.08
CA ARG A 1122 -31.15 59.01 -6.89
C ARG A 1122 -30.48 59.21 -8.25
N PRO A 1123 -29.87 58.18 -8.85
CA PRO A 1123 -29.40 58.26 -10.23
C PRO A 1123 -30.60 58.37 -11.18
N TRP A 1124 -30.85 59.59 -11.68
CA TRP A 1124 -31.86 59.89 -12.70
C TRP A 1124 -31.28 60.63 -13.92
N ILE A 1125 -29.98 60.90 -13.91
CA ILE A 1125 -29.22 61.62 -14.93
C ILE A 1125 -28.32 60.62 -15.67
N PRO A 1126 -28.63 60.21 -16.91
CA PRO A 1126 -27.72 59.42 -17.74
C PRO A 1126 -26.44 60.21 -18.04
N ILE A 1127 -25.28 59.56 -18.05
CA ILE A 1127 -24.00 60.19 -18.45
C ILE A 1127 -23.23 59.40 -19.52
N ARG A 1128 -23.34 58.07 -19.57
CA ARG A 1128 -22.74 57.25 -20.64
C ARG A 1128 -23.66 56.11 -21.07
N ASP A 1129 -23.54 55.73 -22.33
CA ASP A 1129 -24.39 54.73 -22.96
C ASP A 1129 -23.77 53.32 -23.02
N GLU A 1130 -22.45 53.15 -23.25
CA GLU A 1130 -21.79 51.83 -23.16
C GLU A 1130 -20.35 51.88 -22.58
N PRO A 1131 -20.02 51.02 -21.58
CA PRO A 1131 -20.98 50.37 -20.67
C PRO A 1131 -21.81 51.47 -19.95
N PRO A 1132 -23.13 51.34 -19.84
CA PRO A 1132 -23.98 52.47 -19.46
C PRO A 1132 -23.76 52.90 -18.00
N GLU A 1133 -23.55 54.19 -17.79
CA GLU A 1133 -23.40 54.81 -16.48
C GLU A 1133 -24.48 55.89 -16.27
N ILE A 1134 -25.09 55.86 -15.09
CA ILE A 1134 -26.05 56.87 -14.61
C ILE A 1134 -25.39 57.52 -13.41
N ALA A 1135 -25.23 58.85 -13.41
CA ALA A 1135 -24.42 59.53 -12.42
C ALA A 1135 -25.06 59.47 -11.02
N GLU A 1136 -24.25 59.13 -10.01
CA GLU A 1136 -24.52 59.60 -8.66
C GLU A 1136 -24.23 61.11 -8.57
N THR A 1137 -25.04 61.82 -7.77
CA THR A 1137 -25.05 63.29 -7.71
C THR A 1137 -23.72 63.91 -7.27
N ARG A 1138 -22.78 63.16 -6.67
CA ARG A 1138 -21.42 63.64 -6.38
C ARG A 1138 -20.59 64.04 -7.62
N HIS A 1139 -21.09 63.76 -8.82
CA HIS A 1139 -20.47 64.16 -10.10
C HIS A 1139 -21.37 65.09 -10.96
N ALA A 1140 -22.47 65.65 -10.43
CA ALA A 1140 -23.40 66.50 -11.21
C ALA A 1140 -24.15 67.55 -10.36
N LEU A 1141 -24.51 68.69 -10.96
CA LEU A 1141 -25.27 69.78 -10.33
C LEU A 1141 -26.59 70.06 -11.03
N LEU A 1142 -27.69 70.06 -10.27
CA LEU A 1142 -29.02 70.50 -10.71
C LEU A 1142 -29.24 71.97 -10.37
N VAL A 1143 -28.50 72.84 -11.05
CA VAL A 1143 -28.80 74.28 -11.07
C VAL A 1143 -29.97 74.57 -12.01
N SER A 1144 -30.83 75.50 -11.59
CA SER A 1144 -31.59 76.31 -12.53
C SER A 1144 -30.76 77.58 -12.77
N PRO A 1145 -30.05 77.74 -13.91
CA PRO A 1145 -30.01 76.89 -15.11
C PRO A 1145 -28.78 75.96 -15.20
N ILE A 1146 -28.90 74.87 -15.97
CA ILE A 1146 -27.77 74.05 -16.43
C ILE A 1146 -27.22 74.67 -17.72
N GLU A 1147 -25.95 75.06 -17.76
CA GLU A 1147 -25.30 75.53 -19.00
C GLU A 1147 -24.73 74.36 -19.85
N PRO A 1148 -24.68 74.48 -21.19
CA PRO A 1148 -24.67 73.29 -22.06
C PRO A 1148 -23.31 72.65 -22.38
N SER A 1149 -22.20 73.14 -21.80
CA SER A 1149 -20.87 73.04 -22.44
C SER A 1149 -19.89 71.99 -21.88
N TRP A 1150 -20.22 71.28 -20.80
CA TRP A 1150 -19.30 70.38 -20.05
C TRP A 1150 -19.66 68.88 -20.13
N ALA A 1151 -20.22 68.40 -21.26
CA ALA A 1151 -20.70 67.01 -21.41
C ALA A 1151 -19.97 66.21 -22.51
N ILE A 1152 -19.11 65.27 -22.08
CA ILE A 1152 -18.69 64.01 -22.77
C ILE A 1152 -18.48 62.94 -21.69
#